data_AF-A0AAU9MXU8-F1
#
_entry.id   AF-A0AAU9MXU8-F1
#
_cell.length_a   1.000
_cell.length_b   1.000
_cell.length_c   1.000
_cell.angle_alpha   90.00
_cell.angle_beta   90.00
_cell.angle_gamma   90.00
#
_symmetry.space_group_name_H-M   'P 1'
#
loop_
_entity.id
_entity.type
_entity.pdbx_description
1 polymer ?
#
loop_
_entity_poly.entity_id
_entity_poly.type
_entity_poly.pdbx_seq_one_letter_code
_entity_poly.pdbx_strand_id
1 'polypeptide(L)'
;MGLFALFCLLLFYSVSGNVVDFLDKGRLLELKNAIFDPHNMLSSWKSTAPDHCSWFGVTCNSHGRVSELRIPGGGKLSNVIGKFSELKVLSIPFNRIAGELPNEIWGLKSLEVIDIEGNLITGDLSMVDFSNLKKLQVLNLGFNRLSGKIHKSFEECKNLSVLNLAGNRIQGPLPDVLPVLPPQPRRALQDSRGNDGNKKGFSPFEWVFILVASLIVLILLVVIIVYFYMRNRRRSSRVDGINTIPSPPRSGNERLVIFREVGVPLTFNNVIEATGNFTSRNCIGSGGFGSTYRAEISPGITVAVKRLTVEMCQGVPQFNAEIRTLGRIRHPNLITLIGYYASPSEMFLVYNYLPGGSLEELIRDKRNHVIGLKMVHKITLDIAGALAFLHDDYKRALDPSFAKEDNGYTIVFWARTLRREGRAEEVFTAGMWEAGPENVLLDLLKLGLMCTTELPSGRPTMRQVVRKLRHIQRTKYIYSLLYRFFPLSFFNLLPSIKKSSSVEYSRNAEKPRSGRVFNCSIRTTFNSSPELFQRFLLSAAYNYKSSMAEGFGRVRLKGWQQAAVALGSAVGALVDPRRADLIAALGETTGKPAFQRVLQRMKSNPQGREILLDRPRVISKNVGHAWDLPENTFGAAYAKFMGSRNFSPDDRPPVRFMETDELAYVAMRAREVHDFWHTLFGLPTNLIGESALKVIEFEQMLLPMCFLSVIGGTARFSDKQRVLFYHHYFPWAVRAGMKATDLMCVYYEKHFDEDLEDVRRRWGIIPAPTHSV
;
A
#
# COMPACT_ATOMS: atom_id res chain seq x y z
N MET A 1 39.79 -38.08 -57.93
CA MET A 1 40.56 -37.24 -56.97
C MET A 1 39.90 -35.89 -56.69
N GLY A 2 39.54 -35.08 -57.70
CA GLY A 2 38.91 -33.76 -57.49
C GLY A 2 37.54 -33.78 -56.79
N LEU A 3 36.66 -34.71 -57.15
CA LEU A 3 35.34 -34.86 -56.51
C LEU A 3 35.39 -35.38 -55.06
N PHE A 4 36.42 -36.18 -54.73
CA PHE A 4 36.63 -36.66 -53.36
C PHE A 4 37.20 -35.57 -52.46
N ALA A 5 38.08 -34.72 -52.99
CA ALA A 5 38.57 -33.53 -52.28
C ALA A 5 37.45 -32.50 -52.03
N LEU A 6 36.54 -32.32 -52.99
CA LEU A 6 35.38 -31.44 -52.83
C LEU A 6 34.38 -31.97 -51.80
N PHE A 7 34.16 -33.29 -51.77
CA PHE A 7 33.30 -33.94 -50.78
C PHE A 7 33.91 -33.88 -49.36
N CYS A 8 35.23 -34.08 -49.23
CA CYS A 8 35.93 -33.89 -47.97
C CYS A 8 35.94 -32.42 -47.52
N LEU A 9 36.09 -31.45 -48.43
CA LEU A 9 36.00 -30.02 -48.12
C LEU A 9 34.59 -29.60 -47.72
N LEU A 10 33.54 -30.15 -48.33
CA LEU A 10 32.14 -29.90 -47.96
C LEU A 10 31.74 -30.59 -46.66
N LEU A 11 32.31 -31.76 -46.35
CA LEU A 11 32.19 -32.37 -45.02
C LEU A 11 32.96 -31.56 -43.97
N PHE A 12 34.14 -31.02 -44.27
CA PHE A 12 34.84 -30.10 -43.35
C PHE A 12 34.12 -28.74 -43.20
N TYR A 13 33.47 -28.22 -44.25
CA TYR A 13 32.71 -26.96 -44.19
C TYR A 13 31.36 -27.13 -43.47
N SER A 14 30.68 -28.26 -43.65
CA SER A 14 29.43 -28.57 -42.91
C SER A 14 29.68 -29.02 -41.47
N VAL A 15 30.87 -29.54 -41.15
CA VAL A 15 31.29 -29.81 -39.78
C VAL A 15 31.81 -28.53 -39.09
N SER A 16 32.48 -27.59 -39.77
CA SER A 16 32.96 -26.37 -39.12
C SER A 16 31.86 -25.38 -38.74
N GLY A 17 30.75 -25.33 -39.50
CA GLY A 17 29.58 -24.52 -39.17
C GLY A 17 28.79 -25.01 -37.94
N ASN A 18 28.88 -26.31 -37.62
CA ASN A 18 28.16 -26.93 -36.50
C ASN A 18 29.01 -27.09 -35.21
N VAL A 19 30.32 -26.87 -35.28
CA VAL A 19 31.21 -27.01 -34.11
C VAL A 19 31.21 -25.75 -33.22
N VAL A 20 30.90 -24.58 -33.78
CA VAL A 20 30.91 -23.30 -33.03
C VAL A 20 29.62 -23.08 -32.22
N ASP A 21 28.47 -23.53 -32.74
CA ASP A 21 27.14 -23.36 -32.13
C ASP A 21 26.91 -24.28 -30.91
N PHE A 22 27.64 -25.41 -30.86
CA PHE A 22 27.56 -26.37 -29.74
C PHE A 22 28.29 -25.90 -28.48
N LEU A 23 29.27 -24.99 -28.63
CA LEU A 23 30.23 -24.68 -27.56
C LEU A 23 29.66 -23.69 -26.54
N ASP A 24 29.00 -22.62 -26.97
CA ASP A 24 28.39 -21.63 -26.07
C ASP A 24 27.10 -22.17 -25.44
N LYS A 25 26.31 -22.95 -26.18
CA LYS A 25 25.16 -23.70 -25.65
C LYS A 25 25.53 -24.61 -24.48
N GLY A 26 26.62 -25.38 -24.61
CA GLY A 26 27.12 -26.24 -23.54
C GLY A 26 27.57 -25.44 -22.30
N ARG A 27 28.29 -24.33 -22.51
CA ARG A 27 28.75 -23.42 -21.45
C ARG A 27 27.59 -22.77 -20.70
N LEU A 28 26.52 -22.40 -21.40
CA LEU A 28 25.31 -21.84 -20.78
C LEU A 28 24.60 -22.87 -19.90
N LEU A 29 24.53 -24.13 -20.33
CA LEU A 29 23.96 -25.20 -19.50
C LEU A 29 24.82 -25.50 -18.26
N GLU A 30 26.15 -25.43 -18.39
CA GLU A 30 27.08 -25.51 -17.26
C GLU A 30 26.87 -24.34 -16.28
N LEU A 31 26.72 -23.12 -16.82
CA LEU A 31 26.45 -21.91 -16.04
C LEU A 31 25.11 -21.99 -15.30
N LYS A 32 24.06 -22.54 -15.93
CA LYS A 32 22.76 -22.77 -15.31
C LYS A 32 22.84 -23.67 -14.08
N ASN A 33 23.69 -24.70 -14.10
CA ASN A 33 23.86 -25.60 -12.96
C ASN A 33 24.49 -24.91 -11.73
N ALA A 34 25.24 -23.82 -11.94
CA ALA A 34 25.85 -23.04 -10.87
C ALA A 34 24.91 -21.98 -10.26
N ILE A 35 23.76 -21.74 -10.89
CA ILE A 35 22.85 -20.64 -10.54
C ILE A 35 21.58 -21.19 -9.88
N PHE A 36 21.21 -20.59 -8.75
CA PHE A 36 19.99 -20.89 -8.03
C PHE A 36 18.82 -20.08 -8.62
N ASP A 37 17.94 -20.79 -9.33
CA ASP A 37 16.75 -20.24 -9.99
C ASP A 37 15.43 -20.71 -9.31
N PRO A 38 15.02 -20.07 -8.20
CA PRO A 38 13.82 -20.48 -7.45
C PRO A 38 12.50 -20.14 -8.16
N HIS A 39 12.54 -19.31 -9.20
CA HIS A 39 11.38 -18.83 -9.94
C HIS A 39 11.25 -19.49 -11.32
N ASN A 40 12.16 -20.41 -11.65
CA ASN A 40 12.19 -21.14 -12.92
C ASN A 40 12.28 -20.21 -14.15
N MET A 41 13.00 -19.10 -14.04
CA MET A 41 13.19 -18.11 -15.10
C MET A 41 14.14 -18.60 -16.20
N LEU A 42 15.03 -19.53 -15.89
CA LEU A 42 15.94 -20.19 -16.83
C LEU A 42 15.30 -21.45 -17.46
N SER A 43 13.96 -21.57 -17.41
CA SER A 43 13.25 -22.73 -17.95
C SER A 43 13.46 -22.92 -19.45
N SER A 44 13.79 -21.87 -20.20
CA SER A 44 14.07 -21.93 -21.64
C SER A 44 15.43 -22.58 -21.97
N TRP A 45 16.37 -22.61 -21.02
CA TRP A 45 17.73 -23.14 -21.21
C TRP A 45 17.69 -24.67 -21.15
N LYS A 46 17.42 -25.32 -22.28
CA LYS A 46 17.28 -26.77 -22.40
C LYS A 46 18.23 -27.32 -23.45
N SER A 47 18.83 -28.49 -23.21
CA SER A 47 19.64 -29.19 -24.22
C SER A 47 18.84 -29.48 -25.50
N THR A 48 17.55 -29.75 -25.35
CA THR A 48 16.61 -30.06 -26.44
C THR A 48 16.14 -28.86 -27.24
N ALA A 49 16.38 -27.62 -26.78
CA ALA A 49 16.02 -26.43 -27.54
C ALA A 49 17.02 -26.22 -28.71
N PRO A 50 16.55 -25.89 -29.92
CA PRO A 50 17.42 -25.85 -31.10
C PRO A 50 18.46 -24.73 -31.04
N ASP A 51 18.09 -23.54 -30.56
CA ASP A 51 18.96 -22.35 -30.56
C ASP A 51 19.09 -21.74 -29.15
N HIS A 52 20.34 -21.48 -28.75
CA HIS A 52 20.69 -20.89 -27.45
C HIS A 52 20.55 -19.36 -27.43
N CYS A 53 20.53 -18.69 -28.59
CA CYS A 53 20.33 -17.25 -28.71
C CYS A 53 18.89 -16.81 -28.44
N SER A 54 17.95 -17.76 -28.50
CA SER A 54 16.54 -17.55 -28.12
C SER A 54 16.28 -17.67 -26.61
N TRP A 55 17.32 -18.02 -25.82
CA TRP A 55 17.14 -18.27 -24.39
C TRP A 55 16.96 -16.98 -23.60
N PHE A 56 16.11 -17.03 -22.57
CA PHE A 56 15.86 -15.90 -21.69
C PHE A 56 17.18 -15.35 -21.14
N GLY A 57 17.44 -14.07 -21.39
CA GLY A 57 18.64 -13.39 -20.90
C GLY A 57 19.91 -13.63 -21.69
N VAL A 58 19.86 -14.34 -22.82
CA VAL A 58 21.00 -14.53 -23.74
C VAL A 58 20.78 -13.67 -24.98
N THR A 59 21.84 -13.01 -25.45
CA THR A 59 21.85 -12.35 -26.75
C THR A 59 23.14 -12.70 -27.47
N CYS A 60 23.04 -13.03 -28.75
CA CYS A 60 24.17 -13.41 -29.58
C CYS A 60 24.52 -12.34 -30.62
N ASN A 61 25.77 -12.33 -31.06
CA ASN A 61 26.22 -11.55 -32.20
C ASN A 61 25.81 -12.20 -33.53
N SER A 62 26.17 -11.56 -34.65
CA SER A 62 25.89 -12.04 -36.01
C SER A 62 26.50 -13.41 -36.36
N HIS A 63 27.42 -13.92 -35.54
CA HIS A 63 28.07 -15.23 -35.70
C HIS A 63 27.50 -16.29 -34.74
N GLY A 64 26.37 -16.02 -34.08
CA GLY A 64 25.76 -16.95 -33.12
C GLY A 64 26.55 -17.11 -31.82
N ARG A 65 27.48 -16.20 -31.50
CA ARG A 65 28.26 -16.23 -30.26
C ARG A 65 27.62 -15.34 -29.21
N VAL A 66 27.63 -15.78 -27.96
CA VAL A 66 27.03 -15.03 -26.85
C VAL A 66 27.76 -13.69 -26.66
N SER A 67 27.02 -12.59 -26.85
CA SER A 67 27.51 -11.22 -26.73
C SER A 67 26.93 -10.48 -25.52
N GLU A 68 25.73 -10.84 -25.05
CA GLU A 68 25.17 -10.31 -23.81
C GLU A 68 24.59 -11.41 -22.94
N LEU A 69 24.82 -11.30 -21.63
CA LEU A 69 24.26 -12.17 -20.60
C LEU A 69 23.56 -11.36 -19.51
N ARG A 70 22.27 -11.64 -19.33
CA ARG A 70 21.40 -11.10 -18.29
C ARG A 70 20.73 -12.24 -17.54
N ILE A 71 21.38 -12.69 -16.48
CA ILE A 71 21.00 -13.95 -15.84
C ILE A 71 20.18 -13.67 -14.57
N PRO A 72 18.91 -14.08 -14.48
CA PRO A 72 18.15 -14.01 -13.23
C PRO A 72 18.59 -15.12 -12.25
N GLY A 73 18.62 -14.82 -10.95
CA GLY A 73 18.83 -15.83 -9.90
C GLY A 73 20.10 -15.64 -9.07
N GLY A 74 20.15 -16.30 -7.91
CA GLY A 74 21.26 -16.18 -6.95
C GLY A 74 22.28 -17.30 -7.06
N GLY A 75 23.25 -17.35 -6.15
CA GLY A 75 24.27 -18.40 -6.12
C GLY A 75 25.68 -17.86 -6.30
N LYS A 76 26.54 -18.58 -7.02
CA LYS A 76 27.93 -18.16 -7.31
C LYS A 76 28.13 -18.10 -8.82
N LEU A 77 28.88 -17.12 -9.29
CA LEU A 77 29.23 -17.03 -10.71
C LEU A 77 30.37 -18.01 -11.02
N SER A 78 30.14 -18.94 -11.94
CA SER A 78 31.12 -19.97 -12.32
C SER A 78 32.21 -19.41 -13.26
N ASN A 79 33.42 -19.97 -13.20
CA ASN A 79 34.55 -19.59 -14.06
C ASN A 79 34.31 -19.80 -15.56
N VAL A 80 33.29 -20.60 -15.92
CA VAL A 80 32.80 -20.80 -17.29
C VAL A 80 32.50 -19.48 -17.99
N ILE A 81 32.12 -18.44 -17.24
CA ILE A 81 31.87 -17.10 -17.79
C ILE A 81 33.07 -16.53 -18.57
N GLY A 82 34.30 -16.87 -18.18
CA GLY A 82 35.51 -16.43 -18.87
C GLY A 82 35.75 -17.12 -20.21
N LYS A 83 34.95 -18.14 -20.57
CA LYS A 83 35.04 -18.85 -21.85
C LYS A 83 34.23 -18.17 -22.97
N PHE A 84 33.39 -17.18 -22.65
CA PHE A 84 32.61 -16.43 -23.64
C PHE A 84 33.45 -15.28 -24.24
N SER A 85 34.32 -15.61 -25.19
CA SER A 85 35.29 -14.67 -25.79
C SER A 85 34.68 -13.42 -26.45
N GLU A 86 33.43 -13.52 -26.90
CA GLU A 86 32.69 -12.44 -27.57
C GLU A 86 31.76 -11.66 -26.63
N LEU A 87 31.80 -11.95 -25.33
CA LEU A 87 30.92 -11.30 -24.35
C LEU A 87 31.27 -9.81 -24.21
N LYS A 88 30.27 -8.97 -24.48
CA LYS A 88 30.35 -7.51 -24.37
C LYS A 88 29.64 -7.00 -23.12
N VAL A 89 28.50 -7.59 -22.78
CA VAL A 89 27.65 -7.12 -21.68
C VAL A 89 27.40 -8.26 -20.70
N LEU A 90 27.82 -8.06 -19.45
CA LEU A 90 27.45 -8.91 -18.32
C LEU A 90 26.65 -8.07 -17.32
N SER A 91 25.33 -8.27 -17.26
CA SER A 91 24.45 -7.52 -16.37
C SER A 91 23.63 -8.45 -15.49
N ILE A 92 23.95 -8.47 -14.19
CA ILE A 92 23.31 -9.31 -13.19
C ILE A 92 23.03 -8.54 -11.88
N PRO A 93 22.33 -7.39 -11.90
CA PRO A 93 22.11 -6.59 -10.69
C PRO A 93 21.03 -7.20 -9.77
N PHE A 94 21.17 -6.97 -8.46
CA PHE A 94 20.19 -7.30 -7.40
C PHE A 94 19.77 -8.78 -7.31
N ASN A 95 20.67 -9.70 -7.65
CA ASN A 95 20.38 -11.12 -7.78
C ASN A 95 20.90 -11.98 -6.62
N ARG A 96 21.47 -11.38 -5.57
CA ARG A 96 22.06 -12.09 -4.40
C ARG A 96 23.18 -13.07 -4.78
N ILE A 97 23.93 -12.78 -5.84
CA ILE A 97 25.14 -13.54 -6.15
C ILE A 97 26.16 -13.33 -5.05
N ALA A 98 26.74 -14.41 -4.53
CA ALA A 98 27.69 -14.40 -3.42
C ALA A 98 29.02 -15.04 -3.82
N GLY A 99 30.07 -14.77 -3.04
CA GLY A 99 31.44 -15.24 -3.32
C GLY A 99 32.22 -14.27 -4.19
N GLU A 100 33.41 -14.70 -4.63
CA GLU A 100 34.29 -13.89 -5.47
C GLU A 100 33.92 -14.00 -6.94
N LEU A 101 34.18 -12.95 -7.70
CA LEU A 101 34.09 -13.00 -9.16
C LEU A 101 35.25 -13.86 -9.70
N PRO A 102 34.98 -14.83 -10.60
CA PRO A 102 36.05 -15.64 -11.17
C PRO A 102 37.04 -14.76 -11.94
N ASN A 103 38.34 -15.01 -11.73
CA ASN A 103 39.42 -14.19 -12.29
C ASN A 103 39.39 -14.13 -13.81
N GLU A 104 38.83 -15.16 -14.45
CA GLU A 104 38.71 -15.28 -15.89
C GLU A 104 37.80 -14.20 -16.51
N ILE A 105 36.90 -13.56 -15.75
CA ILE A 105 36.10 -12.41 -16.23
C ILE A 105 36.99 -11.25 -16.63
N TRP A 106 38.06 -11.00 -15.87
CA TRP A 106 38.95 -9.87 -16.09
C TRP A 106 39.86 -10.05 -17.32
N GLY A 107 39.87 -11.26 -17.91
CA GLY A 107 40.55 -11.57 -19.16
C GLY A 107 39.72 -11.33 -20.44
N LEU A 108 38.44 -10.97 -20.32
CA LEU A 108 37.53 -10.83 -21.46
C LEU A 108 37.76 -9.52 -22.24
N LYS A 109 38.57 -9.59 -23.31
CA LYS A 109 38.99 -8.44 -24.13
C LYS A 109 37.84 -7.69 -24.84
N SER A 110 36.71 -8.34 -25.03
CA SER A 110 35.53 -7.79 -25.71
C SER A 110 34.54 -7.11 -24.77
N LEU A 111 34.78 -7.16 -23.45
CA LEU A 111 33.83 -6.71 -22.43
C LEU A 111 33.76 -5.18 -22.40
N GLU A 112 32.55 -4.66 -22.56
CA GLU A 112 32.21 -3.23 -22.61
C GLU A 112 31.45 -2.81 -21.34
N VAL A 113 30.60 -3.68 -20.80
CA VAL A 113 29.75 -3.39 -19.65
C VAL A 113 29.79 -4.55 -18.64
N ILE A 114 30.14 -4.22 -17.40
CA ILE A 114 29.95 -5.08 -16.23
C ILE A 114 29.01 -4.36 -15.27
N ASP A 115 27.85 -4.94 -15.02
CA ASP A 115 26.87 -4.44 -14.05
C ASP A 115 26.42 -5.55 -13.11
N ILE A 116 26.97 -5.56 -11.89
CA ILE A 116 26.72 -6.57 -10.85
C ILE A 116 26.30 -5.86 -9.55
N GLU A 117 25.65 -4.71 -9.67
CA GLU A 117 25.22 -3.90 -8.52
C GLU A 117 24.30 -4.67 -7.56
N GLY A 118 24.44 -4.42 -6.26
CA GLY A 118 23.48 -4.91 -5.26
C GLY A 118 23.52 -6.42 -5.04
N ASN A 119 24.69 -7.03 -5.18
CA ASN A 119 24.92 -8.44 -4.89
C ASN A 119 25.71 -8.63 -3.57
N LEU A 120 26.09 -9.86 -3.26
CA LEU A 120 26.86 -10.25 -2.07
C LEU A 120 28.32 -10.60 -2.45
N ILE A 121 28.84 -9.99 -3.52
CA ILE A 121 30.17 -10.29 -4.04
C ILE A 121 31.25 -9.87 -3.03
N THR A 122 32.20 -10.76 -2.79
CA THR A 122 33.39 -10.54 -1.97
C THR A 122 34.65 -10.56 -2.85
N GLY A 123 35.79 -10.20 -2.29
CA GLY A 123 37.08 -10.24 -3.01
C GLY A 123 37.85 -8.93 -2.88
N ASP A 124 39.16 -9.02 -3.08
CA ASP A 124 40.08 -7.89 -3.00
C ASP A 124 40.41 -7.37 -4.39
N LEU A 125 40.01 -6.13 -4.69
CA LEU A 125 40.28 -5.51 -6.00
C LEU A 125 41.77 -5.25 -6.26
N SER A 126 42.63 -5.28 -5.23
CA SER A 126 44.07 -5.11 -5.40
C SER A 126 44.75 -6.32 -6.05
N MET A 127 44.07 -7.48 -6.07
CA MET A 127 44.54 -8.70 -6.71
C MET A 127 44.04 -8.86 -8.15
N VAL A 128 43.21 -7.93 -8.63
CA VAL A 128 42.56 -8.03 -9.94
C VAL A 128 43.35 -7.27 -11.00
N ASP A 129 43.65 -7.94 -12.11
CA ASP A 129 44.28 -7.31 -13.26
C ASP A 129 43.25 -6.86 -14.31
N PHE A 130 43.11 -5.55 -14.50
CA PHE A 130 42.24 -4.91 -15.48
C PHE A 130 42.90 -4.67 -16.85
N SER A 131 44.17 -5.05 -17.04
CA SER A 131 44.98 -4.72 -18.23
C SER A 131 44.36 -5.18 -19.57
N ASN A 132 43.54 -6.23 -19.54
CA ASN A 132 42.89 -6.79 -20.71
C ASN A 132 41.56 -6.09 -21.08
N LEU A 133 40.96 -5.33 -20.17
CA LEU A 133 39.62 -4.73 -20.31
C LEU A 133 39.66 -3.35 -21.00
N LYS A 134 40.33 -3.27 -22.14
CA LYS A 134 40.56 -2.01 -22.87
C LYS A 134 39.29 -1.40 -23.49
N LYS A 135 38.25 -2.21 -23.69
CA LYS A 135 36.95 -1.79 -24.24
C LYS A 135 35.92 -1.43 -23.16
N LEU A 136 36.26 -1.59 -21.88
CA LEU A 136 35.34 -1.39 -20.78
C LEU A 136 34.91 0.08 -20.71
N GLN A 137 33.60 0.31 -20.77
CA GLN A 137 32.95 1.62 -20.70
C GLN A 137 32.21 1.81 -19.39
N VAL A 138 31.62 0.74 -18.86
CA VAL A 138 30.81 0.77 -17.63
C VAL A 138 31.27 -0.33 -16.70
N LEU A 139 31.73 0.07 -15.51
CA LEU A 139 32.00 -0.82 -14.39
C LEU A 139 31.12 -0.44 -13.21
N ASN A 140 30.02 -1.16 -13.04
CA ASN A 140 29.12 -1.02 -11.91
C ASN A 140 29.23 -2.22 -10.97
N LEU A 141 29.99 -2.04 -9.89
CA LEU A 141 30.14 -3.00 -8.79
C LEU A 141 29.51 -2.48 -7.49
N GLY A 142 28.63 -1.48 -7.58
CA GLY A 142 28.03 -0.81 -6.44
C GLY A 142 27.30 -1.77 -5.49
N PHE A 143 27.26 -1.40 -4.21
CA PHE A 143 26.54 -2.09 -3.14
C PHE A 143 26.87 -3.59 -3.02
N ASN A 144 28.15 -3.94 -3.11
CA ASN A 144 28.70 -5.28 -2.86
C ASN A 144 29.54 -5.29 -1.56
N ARG A 145 30.31 -6.36 -1.32
CA ARG A 145 31.21 -6.53 -0.16
C ARG A 145 32.69 -6.58 -0.57
N LEU A 146 33.04 -5.95 -1.69
CA LEU A 146 34.42 -5.88 -2.18
C LEU A 146 35.32 -5.07 -1.24
N SER A 147 36.59 -5.41 -1.15
CA SER A 147 37.58 -4.74 -0.31
C SER A 147 38.88 -4.45 -1.07
N GLY A 148 39.83 -3.81 -0.38
CA GLY A 148 41.16 -3.53 -0.92
C GLY A 148 41.24 -2.24 -1.72
N LYS A 149 42.33 -2.09 -2.48
CA LYS A 149 42.61 -0.89 -3.29
C LYS A 149 42.34 -1.17 -4.77
N ILE A 150 42.05 -0.12 -5.54
CA ILE A 150 41.97 -0.25 -7.00
C ILE A 150 43.39 -0.55 -7.53
N HIS A 151 43.55 -1.67 -8.22
CA HIS A 151 44.85 -2.07 -8.79
C HIS A 151 45.32 -1.09 -9.87
N LYS A 152 46.64 -0.88 -10.00
CA LYS A 152 47.20 0.11 -10.94
C LYS A 152 46.82 -0.14 -12.40
N SER A 153 46.60 -1.40 -12.80
CA SER A 153 46.19 -1.71 -14.17
C SER A 153 44.80 -1.17 -14.55
N PHE A 154 44.05 -0.61 -13.60
CA PHE A 154 42.83 0.16 -13.89
C PHE A 154 43.09 1.41 -14.75
N GLU A 155 44.31 1.95 -14.72
CA GLU A 155 44.75 3.06 -15.58
C GLU A 155 44.75 2.69 -17.08
N GLU A 156 44.76 1.40 -17.40
CA GLU A 156 44.70 0.91 -18.80
C GLU A 156 43.27 0.90 -19.37
N CYS A 157 42.23 1.06 -18.54
CA CYS A 157 40.83 1.13 -18.95
C CYS A 157 40.44 2.52 -19.48
N LYS A 158 41.09 2.96 -20.56
CA LYS A 158 40.97 4.33 -21.10
C LYS A 158 39.58 4.72 -21.62
N ASN A 159 38.73 3.74 -21.92
CA ASN A 159 37.37 3.97 -22.43
C ASN A 159 36.31 4.02 -21.32
N LEU A 160 36.72 3.94 -20.04
CA LEU A 160 35.79 3.89 -18.92
C LEU A 160 35.10 5.25 -18.74
N SER A 161 33.78 5.24 -18.86
CA SER A 161 32.92 6.42 -18.72
C SER A 161 32.14 6.42 -17.41
N VAL A 162 31.82 5.24 -16.90
CA VAL A 162 31.03 5.05 -15.67
C VAL A 162 31.75 4.09 -14.74
N LEU A 163 32.14 4.61 -13.58
CA LEU A 163 32.68 3.82 -12.48
C LEU A 163 31.78 3.96 -11.25
N ASN A 164 31.15 2.87 -10.85
CA ASN A 164 30.40 2.81 -9.60
C ASN A 164 30.95 1.72 -8.68
N LEU A 165 31.61 2.15 -7.61
CA LEU A 165 32.12 1.30 -6.53
C LEU A 165 31.43 1.61 -5.19
N ALA A 166 30.36 2.42 -5.19
CA ALA A 166 29.70 2.90 -3.98
C ALA A 166 29.22 1.73 -3.10
N GLY A 167 29.21 1.89 -1.78
CA GLY A 167 28.70 0.86 -0.87
C GLY A 167 29.57 -0.40 -0.73
N ASN A 168 30.82 -0.39 -1.21
CA ASN A 168 31.84 -1.41 -0.93
C ASN A 168 32.82 -0.98 0.18
N ARG A 169 33.80 -1.82 0.52
CA ARG A 169 34.87 -1.58 1.49
C ARG A 169 36.21 -1.21 0.82
N ILE A 170 36.14 -0.47 -0.29
CA ILE A 170 37.33 -0.05 -1.06
C ILE A 170 38.11 1.03 -0.31
N GLN A 171 39.43 0.95 -0.35
CA GLN A 171 40.37 1.84 0.31
C GLN A 171 41.39 2.40 -0.69
N GLY A 172 42.10 3.47 -0.33
CA GLY A 172 43.13 4.08 -1.17
C GLY A 172 42.60 5.15 -2.14
N PRO A 173 43.52 5.82 -2.87
CA PRO A 173 43.16 6.88 -3.81
C PRO A 173 42.44 6.30 -5.04
N LEU A 174 41.56 7.11 -5.65
CA LEU A 174 41.02 6.84 -6.98
C LEU A 174 42.14 7.07 -8.01
N PRO A 175 42.30 6.19 -9.01
CA PRO A 175 43.27 6.40 -10.08
C PRO A 175 42.81 7.54 -11.01
N ASP A 176 43.77 8.29 -11.58
CA ASP A 176 43.58 9.49 -12.41
C ASP A 176 43.06 9.16 -13.84
N VAL A 177 41.94 8.43 -13.94
CA VAL A 177 41.41 7.91 -15.22
C VAL A 177 40.14 8.64 -15.68
N LEU A 178 39.49 9.41 -14.80
CA LEU A 178 38.26 10.13 -15.12
C LEU A 178 38.54 11.63 -15.30
N PRO A 179 38.03 12.29 -16.37
CA PRO A 179 38.07 13.75 -16.45
C PRO A 179 37.28 14.32 -15.27
N VAL A 180 38.01 14.88 -14.30
CA VAL A 180 37.44 15.61 -13.17
C VAL A 180 36.61 16.75 -13.74
N LEU A 181 35.29 16.69 -13.57
CA LEU A 181 34.42 17.85 -13.83
C LEU A 181 34.98 19.03 -13.03
N PRO A 182 35.27 20.18 -13.67
CA PRO A 182 35.91 21.29 -12.97
C PRO A 182 35.01 21.79 -11.84
N PRO A 183 35.56 22.04 -10.63
CA PRO A 183 34.78 22.65 -9.57
C PRO A 183 34.37 24.07 -9.96
N GLN A 184 33.09 24.37 -9.80
CA GLN A 184 32.51 25.71 -9.99
C GLN A 184 33.28 26.76 -9.15
N PRO A 185 33.60 27.94 -9.70
CA PRO A 185 34.43 28.92 -9.01
C PRO A 185 33.68 29.51 -7.81
N ARG A 186 34.20 29.25 -6.60
CA ARG A 186 33.83 30.03 -5.41
C ARG A 186 34.51 31.40 -5.50
N ARG A 187 33.68 32.45 -5.44
CA ARG A 187 34.13 33.84 -5.31
C ARG A 187 35.11 33.99 -4.14
N ALA A 188 36.18 34.71 -4.44
CA ALA A 188 37.24 35.08 -3.53
C ALA A 188 36.72 35.84 -2.30
N LEU A 189 37.16 35.41 -1.12
CA LEU A 189 37.45 36.31 -0.02
C LEU A 189 38.89 36.00 0.39
N GLN A 190 39.74 36.96 0.09
CA GLN A 190 41.16 37.00 0.38
C GLN A 190 41.30 37.61 1.77
N ASP A 191 41.82 36.87 2.74
CA ASP A 191 42.73 37.46 3.71
C ASP A 191 43.66 36.44 4.40
N SER A 192 44.95 36.64 4.12
CA SER A 192 46.17 36.52 4.93
C SER A 192 46.41 35.40 5.97
N ARG A 193 47.43 34.60 5.63
CA ARG A 193 48.67 34.27 6.40
C ARG A 193 48.57 33.87 7.87
N GLY A 194 49.12 32.68 8.18
CA GLY A 194 49.65 32.36 9.50
C GLY A 194 49.96 30.88 9.68
N ASN A 195 51.24 30.57 9.87
CA ASN A 195 51.85 29.26 9.98
C ASN A 195 51.55 28.53 11.33
N ASP A 196 51.94 27.26 11.36
CA ASP A 196 52.27 26.40 12.50
C ASP A 196 51.19 25.58 13.21
N GLY A 197 51.57 24.30 13.36
CA GLY A 197 50.72 23.22 13.81
C GLY A 197 50.44 23.23 15.30
N ASN A 198 49.30 22.66 15.66
CA ASN A 198 49.21 21.77 16.82
C ASN A 198 47.94 20.93 16.75
N LYS A 199 48.04 19.74 17.33
CA LYS A 199 47.04 18.68 17.49
C LYS A 199 45.62 19.24 17.75
N LYS A 200 44.62 18.76 17.01
CA LYS A 200 43.21 18.93 17.39
C LYS A 200 42.49 17.58 17.36
N GLY A 201 42.12 17.12 18.56
CA GLY A 201 41.09 16.10 18.71
C GLY A 201 39.77 16.59 18.11
N PHE A 202 38.95 15.62 17.68
CA PHE A 202 37.69 15.83 16.99
C PHE A 202 36.80 16.88 17.68
N SER A 203 36.23 17.76 16.85
CA SER A 203 35.32 18.81 17.27
C SER A 203 33.98 18.21 17.78
N PRO A 204 33.25 18.92 18.67
CA PRO A 204 31.96 18.45 19.19
C PRO A 204 30.93 18.09 18.11
N PHE A 205 31.04 18.66 16.90
CA PHE A 205 30.13 18.42 15.78
C PHE A 205 30.38 17.08 15.07
N GLU A 206 31.62 16.57 15.05
CA GLU A 206 31.95 15.27 14.46
C GLU A 206 31.43 14.12 15.32
N TRP A 207 31.43 14.29 16.65
CA TRP A 207 30.78 13.36 17.57
C TRP A 207 29.27 13.27 17.35
N VAL A 208 28.61 14.37 16.99
CA VAL A 208 27.17 14.35 16.67
C VAL A 208 26.89 13.53 15.42
N PHE A 209 27.73 13.65 14.38
CA PHE A 209 27.60 12.85 13.16
C PHE A 209 27.82 11.36 13.43
N ILE A 210 28.84 11.03 14.21
CA ILE A 210 29.13 9.64 14.61
C ILE A 210 27.98 9.09 15.45
N LEU A 211 27.44 9.85 16.41
CA LEU A 211 26.30 9.43 17.25
C LEU A 211 25.02 9.22 16.44
N VAL A 212 24.73 10.10 15.47
CA VAL A 212 23.56 9.97 14.59
C VAL A 212 23.71 8.77 13.65
N ALA A 213 24.88 8.58 13.04
CA ALA A 213 25.15 7.41 12.20
C ALA A 213 25.06 6.11 13.01
N SER A 214 25.60 6.10 14.21
CA SER A 214 25.53 4.96 15.15
C SER A 214 24.09 4.65 15.55
N LEU A 215 23.26 5.69 15.78
CA LEU A 215 21.84 5.54 16.11
C LEU A 215 21.05 4.96 14.93
N ILE A 216 21.35 5.37 13.69
CA ILE A 216 20.71 4.83 12.49
C ILE A 216 21.07 3.35 12.29
N VAL A 217 22.34 2.99 12.44
CA VAL A 217 22.80 1.59 12.35
C VAL A 217 22.15 0.74 13.44
N LEU A 218 22.02 1.27 14.66
CA LEU A 218 21.35 0.59 15.77
C LEU A 218 19.86 0.38 15.49
N ILE A 219 19.16 1.38 14.95
CA ILE A 219 17.75 1.25 14.56
C ILE A 219 17.57 0.20 13.46
N LEU A 220 18.45 0.18 12.46
CA LEU A 220 18.43 -0.83 11.39
C LEU A 220 18.69 -2.24 11.94
N LEU A 221 19.64 -2.40 12.86
CA LEU A 221 19.89 -3.66 13.55
C LEU A 221 18.69 -4.10 14.39
N VAL A 222 18.04 -3.20 15.13
CA VAL A 222 16.82 -3.50 15.89
C VAL A 222 15.68 -3.91 14.94
N VAL A 223 15.51 -3.25 13.80
CA VAL A 223 14.50 -3.64 12.79
C VAL A 223 14.82 -5.01 12.22
N ILE A 224 16.09 -5.33 11.94
CA ILE A 224 16.53 -6.65 11.48
C ILE A 224 16.30 -7.71 12.56
N ILE A 225 16.65 -7.43 13.81
CA ILE A 225 16.44 -8.33 14.95
C ILE A 225 14.95 -8.55 15.19
N VAL A 226 14.13 -7.50 15.15
CA VAL A 226 12.66 -7.61 15.26
C VAL A 226 12.09 -8.36 14.07
N TYR A 227 12.59 -8.14 12.86
CA TYR A 227 12.20 -8.90 11.67
C TYR A 227 12.54 -10.38 11.82
N PHE A 228 13.75 -10.71 12.27
CA PHE A 228 14.16 -12.10 12.54
C PHE A 228 13.44 -12.70 13.72
N TYR A 229 13.20 -11.95 14.80
CA TYR A 229 12.44 -12.38 15.97
C TYR A 229 10.97 -12.62 15.59
N MET A 230 10.34 -11.73 14.81
CA MET A 230 9.00 -11.94 14.27
C MET A 230 8.97 -13.09 13.27
N ARG A 231 10.02 -13.29 12.47
CA ARG A 231 10.16 -14.40 11.53
C ARG A 231 10.37 -15.74 12.24
N ASN A 232 11.17 -15.77 13.31
CA ASN A 232 11.38 -16.94 14.16
C ASN A 232 10.17 -17.22 15.05
N ARG A 233 9.47 -16.20 15.54
CA ARG A 233 8.19 -16.37 16.25
C ARG A 233 7.10 -16.86 15.30
N ARG A 234 7.07 -16.41 14.03
CA ARG A 234 6.24 -17.01 12.96
C ARG A 234 6.66 -18.44 12.58
N ARG A 235 7.91 -18.85 12.87
CA ARG A 235 8.42 -20.21 12.66
C ARG A 235 8.15 -21.13 13.88
N SER A 236 8.25 -20.61 15.10
CA SER A 236 8.05 -21.34 16.37
C SER A 236 6.56 -21.46 16.74
N SER A 237 5.73 -20.46 16.44
CA SER A 237 4.25 -20.61 16.47
C SER A 237 3.71 -21.54 15.37
N ARG A 238 4.60 -22.14 14.55
CA ARG A 238 4.27 -23.13 13.51
C ARG A 238 4.73 -24.55 13.87
N VAL A 239 5.34 -24.78 15.04
CA VAL A 239 5.91 -26.08 15.39
C VAL A 239 5.33 -26.72 16.66
N ASP A 240 4.76 -25.97 17.60
CA ASP A 240 4.05 -26.59 18.74
C ASP A 240 2.54 -26.32 18.66
N GLY A 241 1.84 -27.27 18.05
CA GLY A 241 0.40 -27.21 17.79
C GLY A 241 -0.02 -27.89 16.49
N ILE A 242 0.74 -28.87 16.01
CA ILE A 242 0.33 -29.79 14.94
C ILE A 242 -0.30 -31.00 15.62
N ASN A 243 -1.61 -30.97 15.77
CA ASN A 243 -2.41 -32.18 15.56
C ASN A 243 -3.50 -31.82 14.53
N THR A 244 -3.33 -32.43 13.36
CA THR A 244 -4.30 -32.73 12.29
C THR A 244 -5.08 -31.58 11.62
N ILE A 245 -4.46 -30.99 10.58
CA ILE A 245 -5.16 -30.53 9.36
C ILE A 245 -4.36 -31.05 8.15
N PRO A 246 -4.96 -31.75 7.16
CA PRO A 246 -4.22 -32.34 6.05
C PRO A 246 -3.67 -31.27 5.08
N SER A 247 -2.43 -31.47 4.63
CA SER A 247 -1.80 -30.74 3.53
C SER A 247 -2.52 -30.99 2.21
N PRO A 248 -2.56 -30.04 1.25
CA PRO A 248 -3.07 -30.31 -0.09
C PRO A 248 -2.15 -31.30 -0.83
N PRO A 249 -2.71 -32.31 -1.54
CA PRO A 249 -1.89 -33.27 -2.26
C PRO A 249 -1.29 -32.63 -3.53
N ARG A 250 -0.04 -32.98 -3.79
CA ARG A 250 0.60 -32.79 -5.10
C ARG A 250 0.10 -33.91 -6.03
N SER A 251 -0.27 -33.53 -7.24
CA SER A 251 -0.77 -34.36 -8.36
C SER A 251 -2.30 -34.45 -8.48
N GLY A 252 -2.76 -34.36 -9.73
CA GLY A 252 -4.12 -34.11 -10.21
C GLY A 252 -5.27 -34.69 -9.40
N ASN A 253 -6.11 -33.79 -8.87
CA ASN A 253 -7.56 -33.93 -8.79
C ASN A 253 -8.18 -32.62 -8.28
N GLU A 254 -9.04 -32.01 -9.09
CA GLU A 254 -9.84 -30.82 -8.79
C GLU A 254 -10.82 -31.11 -7.64
N ARG A 255 -10.37 -30.99 -6.38
CA ARG A 255 -11.23 -31.26 -5.22
C ARG A 255 -11.73 -29.99 -4.55
N LEU A 256 -13.06 -29.90 -4.44
CA LEU A 256 -13.77 -28.99 -3.54
C LEU A 256 -13.32 -29.28 -2.09
N VAL A 257 -12.88 -28.25 -1.37
CA VAL A 257 -12.48 -28.38 0.03
C VAL A 257 -13.70 -28.10 0.90
N ILE A 258 -14.19 -29.13 1.58
CA ILE A 258 -15.38 -29.09 2.41
C ILE A 258 -14.96 -28.94 3.88
N PHE A 259 -15.49 -27.92 4.55
CA PHE A 259 -15.33 -27.73 6.00
C PHE A 259 -16.46 -28.40 6.79
N ARG A 260 -17.61 -28.62 6.16
CA ARG A 260 -18.80 -29.23 6.77
C ARG A 260 -19.51 -30.17 5.81
N GLU A 261 -19.72 -31.41 6.23
CA GLU A 261 -20.56 -32.35 5.50
C GLU A 261 -22.03 -31.92 5.59
N VAL A 262 -22.70 -31.87 4.44
CA VAL A 262 -24.11 -31.49 4.32
C VAL A 262 -24.99 -32.75 4.23
N GLY A 263 -24.43 -33.93 4.50
CA GLY A 263 -25.12 -35.23 4.33
C GLY A 263 -25.17 -35.73 2.89
N VAL A 264 -24.69 -34.93 1.92
CA VAL A 264 -24.55 -35.29 0.50
C VAL A 264 -23.15 -34.87 0.03
N PRO A 265 -22.44 -35.69 -0.78
CA PRO A 265 -21.13 -35.34 -1.30
C PRO A 265 -21.23 -34.13 -2.24
N LEU A 266 -20.58 -33.04 -1.85
CA LEU A 266 -20.45 -31.85 -2.71
C LEU A 266 -19.27 -32.04 -3.67
N THR A 267 -19.54 -32.11 -4.96
CA THR A 267 -18.54 -32.16 -6.02
C THR A 267 -18.62 -30.89 -6.90
N PHE A 268 -17.54 -30.56 -7.60
CA PHE A 268 -17.52 -29.41 -8.51
C PHE A 268 -18.66 -29.47 -9.55
N ASN A 269 -18.84 -30.63 -10.19
CA ASN A 269 -19.88 -30.83 -11.20
C ASN A 269 -21.29 -30.68 -10.63
N ASN A 270 -21.56 -31.28 -9.47
CA ASN A 270 -22.87 -31.17 -8.81
C ASN A 270 -23.18 -29.71 -8.46
N VAL A 271 -22.20 -28.97 -7.91
CA VAL A 271 -22.40 -27.55 -7.56
C VAL A 271 -22.66 -26.69 -8.80
N ILE A 272 -21.92 -26.88 -9.89
CA ILE A 272 -22.14 -26.11 -11.13
C ILE A 272 -23.49 -26.45 -11.76
N GLU A 273 -23.84 -27.73 -11.86
CA GLU A 273 -25.13 -28.17 -12.39
C GLU A 273 -26.30 -27.64 -11.56
N ALA A 274 -26.20 -27.72 -10.22
CA ALA A 274 -27.19 -27.21 -9.29
C ALA A 274 -27.35 -25.68 -9.33
N THR A 275 -26.30 -24.94 -9.73
CA THR A 275 -26.42 -23.49 -10.00
C THR A 275 -27.03 -23.18 -11.37
N GLY A 276 -27.34 -24.19 -12.18
CA GLY A 276 -27.76 -24.02 -13.56
C GLY A 276 -26.67 -23.38 -14.40
N ASN A 277 -25.42 -23.82 -14.22
CA ASN A 277 -24.23 -23.26 -14.86
C ASN A 277 -24.09 -21.73 -14.68
N PHE A 278 -24.36 -21.25 -13.46
CA PHE A 278 -24.34 -19.82 -13.09
C PHE A 278 -25.28 -18.93 -13.94
N THR A 279 -26.47 -19.44 -14.26
CA THR A 279 -27.48 -18.65 -14.97
C THR A 279 -28.06 -17.53 -14.11
N SER A 280 -28.48 -16.43 -14.76
CA SER A 280 -29.07 -15.26 -14.10
C SER A 280 -30.35 -15.60 -13.32
N ARG A 281 -31.08 -16.67 -13.68
CA ARG A 281 -32.29 -17.13 -12.98
C ARG A 281 -32.01 -17.59 -11.55
N ASN A 282 -30.82 -18.13 -11.31
CA ASN A 282 -30.40 -18.60 -9.99
C ASN A 282 -29.57 -17.55 -9.24
N CYS A 283 -29.30 -16.38 -9.82
CA CYS A 283 -28.56 -15.31 -9.17
C CYS A 283 -29.42 -14.67 -8.06
N ILE A 284 -28.94 -14.74 -6.82
CA ILE A 284 -29.60 -14.16 -5.64
C ILE A 284 -28.94 -12.87 -5.16
N GLY A 285 -27.86 -12.44 -5.80
CA GLY A 285 -27.23 -11.16 -5.52
C GLY A 285 -25.87 -10.99 -6.19
N SER A 286 -25.56 -9.79 -6.67
CA SER A 286 -24.30 -9.46 -7.31
C SER A 286 -23.64 -8.27 -6.62
N GLY A 287 -22.33 -8.35 -6.37
CA GLY A 287 -21.55 -7.25 -5.79
C GLY A 287 -20.14 -7.17 -6.37
N GLY A 288 -19.34 -6.21 -5.90
CA GLY A 288 -18.00 -5.93 -6.44
C GLY A 288 -16.96 -7.05 -6.29
N PHE A 289 -17.30 -8.18 -5.66
CA PHE A 289 -16.42 -9.32 -5.44
C PHE A 289 -16.95 -10.63 -6.03
N GLY A 290 -18.02 -10.55 -6.84
CA GLY A 290 -18.63 -11.71 -7.48
C GLY A 290 -20.15 -11.77 -7.30
N SER A 291 -20.74 -12.80 -7.91
CA SER A 291 -22.18 -13.05 -7.89
C SER A 291 -22.49 -14.30 -7.06
N THR A 292 -23.58 -14.25 -6.31
CA THR A 292 -24.06 -15.34 -5.46
C THR A 292 -25.27 -15.99 -6.11
N TYR A 293 -25.26 -17.31 -6.18
CA TYR A 293 -26.27 -18.13 -6.84
C TYR A 293 -26.90 -19.08 -5.83
N ARG A 294 -28.22 -19.26 -5.93
CA ARG A 294 -28.94 -20.35 -5.26
C ARG A 294 -28.61 -21.66 -5.99
N ALA A 295 -28.23 -22.69 -5.24
CA ALA A 295 -27.97 -24.01 -5.77
C ALA A 295 -28.69 -25.06 -4.93
N GLU A 296 -29.50 -25.90 -5.56
CA GLU A 296 -30.19 -27.01 -4.90
C GLU A 296 -29.46 -28.31 -5.22
N ILE A 297 -28.64 -28.76 -4.26
CA ILE A 297 -27.69 -29.88 -4.44
C ILE A 297 -28.43 -31.22 -4.42
N SER A 298 -29.46 -31.32 -3.59
CA SER A 298 -30.38 -32.44 -3.53
C SER A 298 -31.73 -31.93 -3.01
N PRO A 299 -32.84 -32.67 -3.16
CA PRO A 299 -34.14 -32.24 -2.68
C PRO A 299 -34.09 -31.85 -1.20
N GLY A 300 -34.42 -30.60 -0.90
CA GLY A 300 -34.40 -30.04 0.46
C GLY A 300 -33.03 -29.56 0.97
N ILE A 301 -31.95 -29.71 0.18
CA ILE A 301 -30.62 -29.18 0.51
C ILE A 301 -30.25 -28.06 -0.46
N THR A 302 -30.51 -26.83 -0.03
CA THR A 302 -30.13 -25.61 -0.76
C THR A 302 -28.90 -24.97 -0.16
N VAL A 303 -27.95 -24.59 -1.00
CA VAL A 303 -26.73 -23.84 -0.66
C VAL A 303 -26.67 -22.54 -1.46
N ALA A 304 -25.90 -21.58 -0.95
CA ALA A 304 -25.57 -20.35 -1.66
C ALA A 304 -24.14 -20.43 -2.19
N VAL A 305 -23.93 -20.22 -3.49
CA VAL A 305 -22.63 -20.35 -4.16
C VAL A 305 -22.20 -18.98 -4.65
N LYS A 306 -21.16 -18.41 -4.05
CA LYS A 306 -20.57 -17.13 -4.45
C LYS A 306 -19.43 -17.39 -5.42
N ARG A 307 -19.64 -17.09 -6.71
CA ARG A 307 -18.63 -17.17 -7.76
C ARG A 307 -17.88 -15.84 -7.87
N LEU A 308 -16.55 -15.89 -7.82
CA LEU A 308 -15.72 -14.71 -7.97
C LEU A 308 -15.38 -14.50 -9.45
N THR A 309 -15.44 -13.25 -9.91
CA THR A 309 -15.01 -12.87 -11.26
C THR A 309 -13.48 -13.00 -11.36
N VAL A 310 -13.01 -13.99 -12.12
CA VAL A 310 -11.58 -14.32 -12.28
C VAL A 310 -10.82 -13.26 -13.06
N GLU A 311 -11.51 -12.42 -13.85
CA GLU A 311 -10.91 -11.37 -14.68
C GLU A 311 -10.29 -10.21 -13.89
N MET A 312 -10.53 -10.11 -12.58
CA MET A 312 -9.90 -9.09 -11.73
C MET A 312 -9.32 -9.71 -10.46
N CYS A 313 -7.99 -9.72 -10.34
CA CYS A 313 -7.23 -10.19 -9.17
C CYS A 313 -7.58 -9.47 -7.83
N GLN A 314 -8.56 -8.57 -7.81
CA GLN A 314 -9.07 -7.92 -6.61
C GLN A 314 -9.85 -8.87 -5.68
N GLY A 315 -10.31 -10.05 -6.14
CA GLY A 315 -11.09 -10.98 -5.32
C GLY A 315 -10.27 -12.02 -4.51
N VAL A 316 -9.02 -12.27 -4.89
CA VAL A 316 -8.19 -13.34 -4.29
C VAL A 316 -7.83 -13.08 -2.81
N PRO A 317 -7.48 -11.85 -2.38
CA PRO A 317 -7.24 -11.57 -0.96
C PRO A 317 -8.51 -11.76 -0.11
N GLN A 318 -9.67 -11.38 -0.62
CA GLN A 318 -10.98 -11.48 0.01
C GLN A 318 -11.40 -12.94 0.11
N PHE A 319 -11.26 -13.71 -0.98
CA PHE A 319 -11.46 -15.16 -0.98
C PHE A 319 -10.63 -15.86 0.10
N ASN A 320 -9.33 -15.54 0.17
CA ASN A 320 -8.44 -16.09 1.18
C ASN A 320 -8.78 -15.61 2.61
N ALA A 321 -9.24 -14.37 2.77
CA ALA A 321 -9.66 -13.83 4.06
C ALA A 321 -10.96 -14.48 4.55
N GLU A 322 -11.95 -14.64 3.67
CA GLU A 322 -13.21 -15.32 3.96
C GLU A 322 -12.97 -16.79 4.34
N ILE A 323 -12.11 -17.52 3.61
CA ILE A 323 -11.74 -18.90 3.96
C ILE A 323 -11.06 -18.98 5.33
N ARG A 324 -10.09 -18.09 5.61
CA ARG A 324 -9.33 -18.11 6.87
C ARG A 324 -10.18 -17.75 8.08
N THR A 325 -11.15 -16.85 7.90
CA THR A 325 -12.02 -16.34 8.95
C THR A 325 -13.21 -17.27 9.13
N LEU A 326 -14.06 -17.43 8.12
CA LEU A 326 -15.31 -18.18 8.22
C LEU A 326 -15.12 -19.71 8.22
N GLY A 327 -14.02 -20.23 7.66
CA GLY A 327 -13.71 -21.65 7.72
C GLY A 327 -13.45 -22.20 9.14
N ARG A 328 -13.27 -21.31 10.13
CA ARG A 328 -12.98 -21.67 11.53
C ARG A 328 -14.02 -21.17 12.54
N ILE A 329 -15.01 -20.40 12.06
CA ILE A 329 -15.99 -19.73 12.92
C ILE A 329 -17.29 -20.52 12.93
N ARG A 330 -17.82 -20.74 14.12
CA ARG A 330 -19.12 -21.39 14.34
C ARG A 330 -19.94 -20.54 15.30
N HIS A 331 -21.00 -19.92 14.80
CA HIS A 331 -21.90 -19.13 15.61
C HIS A 331 -23.31 -19.17 15.01
N PRO A 332 -24.38 -19.32 15.82
CA PRO A 332 -25.77 -19.44 15.33
C PRO A 332 -26.24 -18.20 14.54
N ASN A 333 -25.62 -17.05 14.77
CA ASN A 333 -25.94 -15.79 14.10
C ASN A 333 -24.88 -15.33 13.08
N LEU A 334 -24.01 -16.23 12.60
CA LEU A 334 -23.07 -15.96 11.50
C LEU A 334 -23.31 -16.94 10.36
N ILE A 335 -23.16 -16.46 9.13
CA ILE A 335 -23.24 -17.32 7.95
C ILE A 335 -22.10 -18.35 8.00
N THR A 336 -22.43 -19.60 7.69
CA THR A 336 -21.50 -20.72 7.78
C THR A 336 -20.93 -21.02 6.40
N LEU A 337 -19.60 -20.98 6.29
CA LEU A 337 -18.89 -21.46 5.10
C LEU A 337 -18.85 -22.99 5.12
N ILE A 338 -19.52 -23.61 4.14
CA ILE A 338 -19.60 -25.06 3.96
C ILE A 338 -18.34 -25.59 3.29
N GLY A 339 -17.84 -24.88 2.28
CA GLY A 339 -16.66 -25.28 1.52
C GLY A 339 -16.24 -24.25 0.48
N TYR A 340 -15.16 -24.53 -0.22
CA TYR A 340 -14.68 -23.69 -1.33
C TYR A 340 -14.08 -24.52 -2.45
N TYR A 341 -14.15 -23.98 -3.66
CA TYR A 341 -13.43 -24.45 -4.83
C TYR A 341 -12.45 -23.37 -5.28
N ALA A 342 -11.22 -23.76 -5.57
CA ALA A 342 -10.20 -22.87 -6.08
C ALA A 342 -9.39 -23.57 -7.17
N SER A 343 -9.48 -23.07 -8.39
CA SER A 343 -8.63 -23.44 -9.52
C SER A 343 -8.04 -22.18 -10.17
N PRO A 344 -7.07 -22.32 -11.09
CA PRO A 344 -6.55 -21.19 -11.86
C PRO A 344 -7.61 -20.48 -12.72
N SER A 345 -8.70 -21.17 -13.06
CA SER A 345 -9.76 -20.67 -13.96
C SER A 345 -11.06 -20.31 -13.24
N GLU A 346 -11.35 -20.88 -12.07
CA GLU A 346 -12.62 -20.70 -11.36
C GLU A 346 -12.40 -20.69 -9.84
N MET A 347 -13.09 -19.78 -9.15
CA MET A 347 -13.09 -19.70 -7.69
C MET A 347 -14.50 -19.45 -7.18
N PHE A 348 -14.98 -20.30 -6.28
CA PHE A 348 -16.27 -20.08 -5.61
C PHE A 348 -16.30 -20.56 -4.16
N LEU A 349 -17.11 -19.88 -3.37
CA LEU A 349 -17.37 -20.17 -1.95
C LEU A 349 -18.78 -20.72 -1.81
N VAL A 350 -18.95 -21.76 -0.99
CA VAL A 350 -20.25 -22.42 -0.74
C VAL A 350 -20.68 -22.14 0.70
N TYR A 351 -21.84 -21.53 0.88
CA TYR A 351 -22.44 -21.20 2.18
C TYR A 351 -23.78 -21.91 2.38
N ASN A 352 -24.26 -21.93 3.61
CA ASN A 352 -25.66 -22.28 3.86
C ASN A 352 -26.59 -21.23 3.23
N TYR A 353 -27.63 -21.70 2.55
CA TYR A 353 -28.66 -20.82 2.01
C TYR A 353 -29.57 -20.30 3.13
N LEU A 354 -29.91 -19.01 3.08
CA LEU A 354 -30.85 -18.37 4.00
C LEU A 354 -32.07 -17.91 3.20
N PRO A 355 -33.25 -18.55 3.35
CA PRO A 355 -34.41 -18.28 2.52
C PRO A 355 -35.09 -16.94 2.82
N GLY A 356 -34.78 -16.31 3.96
CA GLY A 356 -35.39 -15.04 4.40
C GLY A 356 -34.86 -13.79 3.70
N GLY A 357 -33.99 -13.93 2.69
CA GLY A 357 -33.43 -12.80 1.96
C GLY A 357 -32.52 -11.91 2.81
N SER A 358 -32.22 -10.72 2.30
CA SER A 358 -31.40 -9.73 3.01
C SER A 358 -32.23 -8.87 3.97
N LEU A 359 -31.58 -8.34 5.02
CA LEU A 359 -32.22 -7.37 5.91
C LEU A 359 -32.61 -6.09 5.17
N GLU A 360 -31.89 -5.72 4.11
CA GLU A 360 -32.21 -4.57 3.26
C GLU A 360 -33.54 -4.75 2.53
N GLU A 361 -33.77 -5.92 1.93
CA GLU A 361 -35.05 -6.26 1.30
C GLU A 361 -36.20 -6.24 2.30
N LEU A 362 -35.99 -6.80 3.50
CA LEU A 362 -36.99 -6.80 4.57
C LEU A 362 -37.36 -5.38 5.04
N ILE A 363 -36.41 -4.46 5.05
CA ILE A 363 -36.63 -3.05 5.44
C ILE A 363 -37.27 -2.24 4.29
N ARG A 364 -36.89 -2.52 3.03
CA ARG A 364 -37.40 -1.79 1.86
C ARG A 364 -38.80 -2.21 1.43
N ASP A 365 -39.22 -3.45 1.71
CA ASP A 365 -40.54 -3.93 1.36
C ASP A 365 -41.64 -3.32 2.27
N LYS A 366 -42.00 -2.08 1.96
CA LYS A 366 -43.02 -1.28 2.66
C LYS A 366 -44.45 -1.84 2.54
N ARG A 367 -44.66 -2.95 1.81
CA ARG A 367 -46.01 -3.39 1.44
C ARG A 367 -46.67 -4.38 2.38
N ASN A 368 -46.00 -4.99 3.37
CA ASN A 368 -46.72 -5.97 4.21
C ASN A 368 -46.31 -6.19 5.68
N HIS A 369 -45.26 -5.59 6.24
CA HIS A 369 -44.95 -5.84 7.66
C HIS A 369 -44.38 -4.61 8.38
N VAL A 370 -45.16 -4.02 9.29
CA VAL A 370 -44.61 -3.13 10.33
C VAL A 370 -43.70 -3.98 11.21
N ILE A 371 -42.38 -3.80 11.10
CA ILE A 371 -41.42 -4.57 11.89
C ILE A 371 -41.56 -4.17 13.36
N GLY A 372 -42.24 -5.00 14.15
CA GLY A 372 -42.48 -4.71 15.57
C GLY A 372 -41.19 -4.62 16.38
N LEU A 373 -41.19 -3.79 17.44
CA LEU A 373 -40.04 -3.55 18.33
C LEU A 373 -39.41 -4.83 18.90
N LYS A 374 -40.20 -5.88 19.12
CA LYS A 374 -39.69 -7.20 19.57
C LYS A 374 -38.73 -7.81 18.55
N MET A 375 -39.03 -7.69 17.26
CA MET A 375 -38.21 -8.22 16.17
C MET A 375 -36.95 -7.37 15.99
N VAL A 376 -37.06 -6.04 16.01
CA VAL A 376 -35.91 -5.11 15.95
C VAL A 376 -34.94 -5.36 17.10
N HIS A 377 -35.45 -5.53 18.32
CA HIS A 377 -34.61 -5.84 19.48
C HIS A 377 -33.91 -7.18 19.33
N LYS A 378 -34.61 -8.21 18.83
CA LYS A 378 -34.04 -9.55 18.59
C LYS A 378 -32.91 -9.49 17.55
N ILE A 379 -33.14 -8.86 16.40
CA ILE A 379 -32.14 -8.67 15.34
C ILE A 379 -30.90 -7.95 15.91
N THR A 380 -31.12 -6.87 16.66
CA THR A 380 -30.04 -6.09 17.27
C THR A 380 -29.22 -6.92 18.27
N LEU A 381 -29.89 -7.73 19.10
CA LEU A 381 -29.25 -8.60 20.07
C LEU A 381 -28.45 -9.72 19.40
N ASP A 382 -28.98 -10.32 18.34
CA ASP A 382 -28.34 -11.39 17.57
C ASP A 382 -27.08 -10.89 16.84
N ILE A 383 -27.14 -9.70 16.21
CA ILE A 383 -25.97 -9.03 15.59
C ILE A 383 -24.92 -8.70 16.66
N ALA A 384 -25.34 -8.11 17.79
CA ALA A 384 -24.41 -7.76 18.86
C ALA A 384 -23.74 -8.99 19.48
N GLY A 385 -24.47 -10.11 19.59
CA GLY A 385 -23.95 -11.40 20.02
C GLY A 385 -22.88 -11.96 19.07
N ALA A 386 -23.18 -11.95 17.77
CA ALA A 386 -22.22 -12.37 16.74
C ALA A 386 -20.94 -11.54 16.75
N LEU A 387 -21.04 -10.21 16.84
CA LEU A 387 -19.89 -9.31 16.90
C LEU A 387 -19.10 -9.47 18.20
N ALA A 388 -19.76 -9.74 19.33
CA ALA A 388 -19.07 -10.05 20.59
C ALA A 388 -18.23 -11.32 20.48
N PHE A 389 -18.78 -12.37 19.85
CA PHE A 389 -18.07 -13.62 19.58
C PHE A 389 -16.82 -13.38 18.71
N LEU A 390 -16.96 -12.62 17.61
CA LEU A 390 -15.83 -12.30 16.72
C LEU A 390 -14.71 -11.50 17.41
N HIS A 391 -15.07 -10.61 18.34
CA HIS A 391 -14.12 -9.77 19.05
C HIS A 391 -13.36 -10.48 20.19
N ASP A 392 -13.88 -11.61 20.68
CA ASP A 392 -13.31 -12.35 21.80
C ASP A 392 -12.19 -13.33 21.37
N ASP A 393 -12.31 -13.97 20.21
CA ASP A 393 -11.33 -14.95 19.71
C ASP A 393 -10.31 -14.36 18.71
N TYR A 394 -10.58 -13.19 18.13
CA TYR A 394 -9.69 -12.56 17.16
C TYR A 394 -9.36 -11.12 17.55
N LYS A 395 -8.06 -10.84 17.72
CA LYS A 395 -7.55 -9.47 17.91
C LYS A 395 -7.90 -8.60 16.72
N ARG A 396 -8.85 -7.67 16.95
CA ARG A 396 -9.17 -6.47 16.17
C ARG A 396 -9.43 -6.68 14.67
N ALA A 397 -10.71 -6.83 14.34
CA ALA A 397 -11.26 -6.26 13.12
C ALA A 397 -11.87 -4.90 13.46
N LEU A 398 -11.22 -3.81 13.05
CA LEU A 398 -11.92 -2.55 12.84
C LEU A 398 -12.42 -2.62 11.40
N ASP A 399 -13.71 -2.83 11.24
CA ASP A 399 -14.34 -2.78 9.92
C ASP A 399 -14.34 -1.31 9.44
N PRO A 400 -13.64 -0.98 8.33
CA PRO A 400 -13.60 0.38 7.79
C PRO A 400 -14.92 0.83 7.16
N SER A 401 -15.90 -0.07 6.98
CA SER A 401 -17.16 0.22 6.29
C SER A 401 -18.12 1.17 7.02
N PHE A 402 -17.78 1.63 8.23
CA PHE A 402 -18.60 2.60 9.00
C PHE A 402 -18.13 4.06 8.90
N ALA A 403 -17.38 4.44 7.88
CA ALA A 403 -17.03 5.83 7.57
C ALA A 403 -16.98 6.00 6.05
N LYS A 404 -17.62 6.94 5.37
CA LYS A 404 -18.42 8.13 5.69
C LYS A 404 -19.48 8.20 4.57
N GLU A 405 -20.71 8.58 4.88
CA GLU A 405 -21.57 9.20 3.87
C GLU A 405 -21.35 10.71 3.93
N ASP A 406 -21.30 11.31 2.74
CA ASP A 406 -21.05 12.72 2.46
C ASP A 406 -22.08 13.65 3.13
N ASN A 407 -21.65 14.89 3.40
CA ASN A 407 -22.44 16.05 3.88
C ASN A 407 -22.47 16.34 5.40
N GLY A 408 -21.79 15.55 6.25
CA GLY A 408 -21.77 15.82 7.71
C GLY A 408 -23.11 15.60 8.42
N TYR A 409 -24.20 15.39 7.67
CA TYR A 409 -25.49 14.88 8.14
C TYR A 409 -25.49 13.34 8.09
N THR A 410 -24.70 12.72 8.97
CA THR A 410 -24.82 11.27 9.16
C THR A 410 -26.12 10.97 9.90
N ILE A 411 -26.72 9.78 9.67
CA ILE A 411 -27.86 9.32 10.47
C ILE A 411 -27.58 9.39 11.98
N VAL A 412 -26.31 9.24 12.37
CA VAL A 412 -25.82 9.39 13.75
C VAL A 412 -25.86 10.85 14.20
N PHE A 413 -25.39 11.80 13.38
CA PHE A 413 -25.46 13.24 13.65
C PHE A 413 -26.90 13.75 13.71
N TRP A 414 -27.74 13.32 12.76
CA TRP A 414 -29.17 13.59 12.72
C TRP A 414 -29.88 13.05 13.98
N ALA A 415 -29.66 11.78 14.34
CA ALA A 415 -30.23 11.19 15.54
C ALA A 415 -29.73 11.84 16.85
N ARG A 416 -28.46 12.29 16.91
CA ARG A 416 -27.96 13.10 18.04
C ARG A 416 -28.65 14.45 18.14
N THR A 417 -28.88 15.10 17.00
CA THR A 417 -29.52 16.41 16.92
C THR A 417 -30.97 16.32 17.36
N LEU A 418 -31.74 15.38 16.80
CA LEU A 418 -33.12 15.12 17.20
C LEU A 418 -33.25 14.76 18.69
N ARG A 419 -32.35 13.93 19.23
CA ARG A 419 -32.35 13.63 20.67
C ARG A 419 -32.05 14.86 21.54
N ARG A 420 -31.18 15.78 21.08
CA ARG A 420 -30.84 17.02 21.79
C ARG A 420 -31.99 18.03 21.75
N GLU A 421 -32.76 18.04 20.67
CA GLU A 421 -33.94 18.89 20.47
C GLU A 421 -35.21 18.32 21.13
N GLY A 422 -35.13 17.15 21.75
CA GLY A 422 -36.29 16.49 22.38
C GLY A 422 -37.24 15.82 21.38
N ARG A 423 -36.82 15.65 20.13
CA ARG A 423 -37.58 15.10 18.99
C ARG A 423 -37.13 13.68 18.62
N ALA A 424 -36.85 12.85 19.62
CA ALA A 424 -36.26 11.52 19.42
C ALA A 424 -37.22 10.53 18.74
N GLU A 425 -38.51 10.79 18.79
CA GLU A 425 -39.59 10.06 18.13
C GLU A 425 -39.42 10.00 16.62
N GLU A 426 -38.90 11.07 16.01
CA GLU A 426 -38.68 11.19 14.56
C GLU A 426 -37.58 10.26 14.04
N VAL A 427 -36.74 9.73 14.93
CA VAL A 427 -35.69 8.76 14.58
C VAL A 427 -36.29 7.38 14.23
N PHE A 428 -37.50 7.08 14.72
CA PHE A 428 -38.11 5.76 14.57
C PHE A 428 -39.12 5.74 13.42
N THR A 429 -39.26 4.58 12.77
CA THR A 429 -40.26 4.38 11.71
C THR A 429 -41.68 4.60 12.26
N ALA A 430 -42.57 5.19 11.44
CA ALA A 430 -43.95 5.44 11.78
C ALA A 430 -44.65 4.20 12.39
N GLY A 431 -45.36 4.40 13.50
CA GLY A 431 -46.01 3.33 14.28
C GLY A 431 -45.10 2.60 15.28
N MET A 432 -43.77 2.72 15.21
CA MET A 432 -42.87 2.06 16.18
C MET A 432 -42.75 2.84 17.49
N TRP A 433 -42.84 4.18 17.43
CA TRP A 433 -42.92 5.04 18.62
C TRP A 433 -44.23 4.82 19.37
N GLU A 434 -45.35 4.75 18.64
CA GLU A 434 -46.68 4.55 19.20
C GLU A 434 -46.90 3.13 19.77
N ALA A 435 -46.27 2.11 19.18
CA ALA A 435 -46.38 0.71 19.62
C ALA A 435 -45.37 0.30 20.72
N GLY A 436 -44.40 1.15 21.05
CA GLY A 436 -43.28 0.84 21.94
C GLY A 436 -43.25 1.71 23.20
N PRO A 437 -42.78 1.18 24.36
CA PRO A 437 -42.58 2.03 25.53
C PRO A 437 -41.40 3.00 25.29
N GLU A 438 -41.67 4.30 25.37
CA GLU A 438 -40.76 5.40 25.00
C GLU A 438 -39.39 5.30 25.69
N ASN A 439 -39.38 4.92 26.97
CA ASN A 439 -38.15 4.72 27.74
C ASN A 439 -37.21 3.66 27.15
N VAL A 440 -37.76 2.56 26.62
CA VAL A 440 -36.99 1.48 25.99
C VAL A 440 -36.42 1.94 24.64
N LEU A 441 -37.21 2.67 23.86
CA LEU A 441 -36.77 3.23 22.57
C LEU A 441 -35.63 4.23 22.78
N LEU A 442 -35.76 5.11 23.77
CA LEU A 442 -34.74 6.08 24.15
C LEU A 442 -33.46 5.40 24.66
N ASP A 443 -33.57 4.32 25.45
CA ASP A 443 -32.42 3.55 25.93
C ASP A 443 -31.69 2.82 24.79
N LEU A 444 -32.43 2.28 23.82
CA LEU A 444 -31.86 1.67 22.61
C LEU A 444 -31.15 2.71 21.74
N LEU A 445 -31.76 3.88 21.54
CA LEU A 445 -31.16 5.00 20.83
C LEU A 445 -29.89 5.48 21.53
N LYS A 446 -29.92 5.63 22.85
CA LYS A 446 -28.77 6.01 23.67
C LYS A 446 -27.63 5.00 23.53
N LEU A 447 -27.93 3.70 23.57
CA LEU A 447 -26.94 2.65 23.37
C LEU A 447 -26.33 2.69 21.96
N GLY A 448 -27.16 2.88 20.92
CA GLY A 448 -26.71 3.06 19.54
C GLY A 448 -25.80 4.29 19.36
N LEU A 449 -26.13 5.41 20.01
CA LEU A 449 -25.31 6.61 20.01
C LEU A 449 -23.97 6.42 20.74
N MET A 450 -23.95 5.64 21.82
CA MET A 450 -22.71 5.28 22.53
C MET A 450 -21.80 4.42 21.64
N CYS A 451 -22.36 3.44 20.93
CA CYS A 451 -21.62 2.55 20.01
C CYS A 451 -21.02 3.31 18.82
N THR A 452 -21.64 4.42 18.41
CA THR A 452 -21.25 5.24 17.26
C THR A 452 -20.48 6.51 17.65
N THR A 453 -20.05 6.63 18.91
CA THR A 453 -19.23 7.76 19.41
C THR A 453 -17.93 7.88 18.60
N GLU A 454 -17.49 9.08 18.25
CA GLU A 454 -16.30 9.28 17.41
C GLU A 454 -15.00 8.78 18.05
N LEU A 455 -14.89 8.91 19.37
CA LEU A 455 -13.75 8.43 20.15
C LEU A 455 -13.88 6.93 20.50
N PRO A 456 -12.94 6.06 20.08
CA PRO A 456 -12.98 4.63 20.41
C PRO A 456 -12.97 4.31 21.91
N SER A 457 -12.44 5.21 22.75
CA SER A 457 -12.44 5.09 24.22
C SER A 457 -13.82 5.29 24.85
N GLY A 458 -14.74 5.97 24.17
CA GLY A 458 -16.11 6.18 24.62
C GLY A 458 -17.08 5.07 24.20
N ARG A 459 -16.65 4.14 23.33
CA ARG A 459 -17.48 3.05 22.83
C ARG A 459 -17.46 1.87 23.80
N PRO A 460 -18.62 1.31 24.19
CA PRO A 460 -18.68 0.09 24.98
C PRO A 460 -18.15 -1.11 24.18
N THR A 461 -17.59 -2.10 24.87
CA THR A 461 -17.25 -3.39 24.22
C THR A 461 -18.53 -4.12 23.81
N MET A 462 -18.47 -4.96 22.77
CA MET A 462 -19.67 -5.71 22.33
C MET A 462 -20.25 -6.60 23.43
N ARG A 463 -19.41 -7.13 24.35
CA ARG A 463 -19.88 -7.79 25.58
C ARG A 463 -20.70 -6.86 26.48
N GLN A 464 -20.28 -5.60 26.66
CA GLN A 464 -21.03 -4.60 27.42
C GLN A 464 -22.33 -4.21 26.70
N VAL A 465 -22.32 -4.12 25.36
CA VAL A 465 -23.52 -3.87 24.54
C VAL A 465 -24.54 -4.99 24.72
N VAL A 466 -24.14 -6.26 24.59
CA VAL A 466 -25.02 -7.42 24.81
C VAL A 466 -25.61 -7.43 26.22
N ARG A 467 -24.81 -7.11 27.26
CA ARG A 467 -25.31 -6.99 28.64
C ARG A 467 -26.35 -5.87 28.78
N LYS A 468 -26.13 -4.71 28.17
CA LYS A 468 -27.08 -3.58 28.18
C LYS A 468 -28.37 -3.91 27.43
N LEU A 469 -28.29 -4.53 26.25
CA LEU A 469 -29.45 -4.97 25.48
C LEU A 469 -30.30 -5.99 26.28
N ARG A 470 -29.67 -6.99 26.89
CA ARG A 470 -30.36 -7.95 27.78
C ARG A 470 -30.99 -7.28 29.00
N HIS A 471 -30.37 -6.22 29.54
CA HIS A 471 -30.93 -5.45 30.65
C HIS A 471 -32.16 -4.67 30.20
N ILE A 472 -32.11 -3.97 29.07
CA ILE A 472 -33.25 -3.27 28.46
C ILE A 472 -34.42 -4.24 28.19
N GLN A 473 -34.14 -5.48 27.78
CA GLN A 473 -35.15 -6.54 27.64
C GLN A 473 -35.79 -6.92 29.00
N ARG A 474 -35.00 -6.99 30.08
CA ARG A 474 -35.48 -7.32 31.44
C ARG A 474 -36.32 -6.20 32.06
N THR A 475 -36.03 -4.93 31.77
CA THR A 475 -36.83 -3.79 32.24
C THR A 475 -38.27 -3.90 31.77
N LYS A 476 -38.53 -4.44 30.57
CA LYS A 476 -39.88 -4.73 30.06
C LYS A 476 -40.62 -5.81 30.87
N TYR A 477 -39.89 -6.81 31.38
CA TYR A 477 -40.47 -7.81 32.30
C TYR A 477 -40.77 -7.21 33.68
N ILE A 478 -39.95 -6.27 34.16
CA ILE A 478 -40.16 -5.58 35.44
C ILE A 478 -41.35 -4.61 35.34
N TYR A 479 -41.47 -3.80 34.28
CA TYR A 479 -42.64 -2.93 34.08
C TYR A 479 -43.94 -3.73 33.86
N SER A 480 -43.87 -4.85 33.14
CA SER A 480 -44.99 -5.80 33.01
C SER A 480 -45.38 -6.43 34.36
N LEU A 481 -44.40 -6.75 35.23
CA LEU A 481 -44.68 -7.20 36.60
C LEU A 481 -45.25 -6.09 37.48
N LEU A 482 -44.68 -4.88 37.46
CA LEU A 482 -45.08 -3.75 38.31
C LEU A 482 -46.50 -3.27 37.97
N TYR A 483 -46.90 -3.25 36.70
CA TYR A 483 -48.28 -2.98 36.28
C TYR A 483 -49.27 -4.09 36.68
N ARG A 484 -48.78 -5.31 36.96
CA ARG A 484 -49.59 -6.42 37.47
C ARG A 484 -49.74 -6.40 38.99
N PHE A 485 -48.89 -5.67 39.70
CA PHE A 485 -48.83 -5.63 41.17
C PHE A 485 -49.22 -4.29 41.81
N PHE A 486 -49.27 -3.18 41.06
CA PHE A 486 -49.70 -1.87 41.60
C PHE A 486 -50.78 -1.20 40.72
N PRO A 487 -52.02 -1.05 41.21
CA PRO A 487 -53.07 -0.32 40.50
C PRO A 487 -52.83 1.21 40.49
N LEU A 488 -53.39 1.86 39.46
CA LEU A 488 -53.24 3.26 39.03
C LEU A 488 -53.53 4.37 40.08
N SER A 489 -53.92 4.04 41.31
CA SER A 489 -54.30 5.01 42.35
C SER A 489 -53.11 5.66 43.06
N PHE A 490 -51.88 5.15 42.89
CA PHE A 490 -50.72 5.65 43.63
C PHE A 490 -50.05 6.90 43.03
N PHE A 491 -50.29 7.22 41.75
CA PHE A 491 -49.63 8.35 41.07
C PHE A 491 -50.38 9.69 41.17
N ASN A 492 -51.54 9.75 41.85
CA ASN A 492 -52.33 10.97 42.00
C ASN A 492 -52.01 11.81 43.24
N LEU A 493 -50.93 11.51 43.97
CA LEU A 493 -50.46 12.32 45.10
C LEU A 493 -49.05 12.85 44.80
N LEU A 494 -48.97 13.99 44.11
CA LEU A 494 -48.12 15.14 44.46
C LEU A 494 -48.34 16.28 43.42
N PRO A 495 -48.48 17.56 43.83
CA PRO A 495 -49.02 18.61 42.97
C PRO A 495 -47.97 19.42 42.18
N SER A 496 -48.45 20.00 41.07
CA SER A 496 -47.76 20.92 40.16
C SER A 496 -47.23 22.19 40.83
N ILE A 497 -46.02 22.64 40.47
CA ILE A 497 -45.58 24.05 40.57
C ILE A 497 -44.91 24.48 39.25
N LYS A 498 -45.41 25.61 38.73
CA LYS A 498 -44.98 26.35 37.51
C LYS A 498 -43.88 27.39 37.83
N LYS A 499 -43.10 27.71 36.79
CA LYS A 499 -42.53 29.01 36.35
C LYS A 499 -41.34 29.69 37.10
N SER A 500 -40.48 30.29 36.24
CA SER A 500 -39.61 31.48 36.44
C SER A 500 -38.30 31.23 37.20
N SER A 501 -37.12 31.83 36.94
CA SER A 501 -36.66 32.98 36.12
C SER A 501 -35.12 32.93 36.03
N SER A 502 -34.57 33.67 35.07
CA SER A 502 -33.17 34.16 35.01
C SER A 502 -32.64 34.79 36.31
N VAL A 503 -31.31 34.76 36.54
CA VAL A 503 -30.45 35.89 37.02
C VAL A 503 -28.97 35.44 37.12
N GLU A 504 -28.09 36.40 36.84
CA GLU A 504 -26.63 36.43 36.80
C GLU A 504 -25.87 36.32 38.15
N TYR A 505 -24.55 36.11 37.99
CA TYR A 505 -23.41 36.75 38.69
C TYR A 505 -22.70 36.08 39.90
N SER A 506 -21.43 35.75 39.63
CA SER A 506 -20.20 36.02 40.42
C SER A 506 -19.73 35.17 41.62
N ARG A 507 -18.50 34.65 41.40
CA ARG A 507 -17.22 34.81 42.14
C ARG A 507 -17.00 34.26 43.56
N ASN A 508 -15.76 33.75 43.65
CA ASN A 508 -14.84 33.58 44.79
C ASN A 508 -15.04 32.30 45.63
N ALA A 509 -14.13 31.31 45.56
CA ALA A 509 -12.71 31.26 45.94
C ALA A 509 -12.54 30.77 47.38
N GLU A 510 -11.95 29.58 47.55
CA GLU A 510 -11.09 29.26 48.69
C GLU A 510 -10.18 28.05 48.39
N LYS A 511 -8.88 28.26 48.60
CA LYS A 511 -7.83 27.24 48.79
C LYS A 511 -7.70 26.98 50.30
N PRO A 512 -7.14 25.82 50.72
CA PRO A 512 -5.76 25.81 51.24
C PRO A 512 -4.96 24.60 50.68
N ARG A 513 -3.72 24.73 50.16
CA ARG A 513 -2.37 24.87 50.76
C ARG A 513 -1.88 23.70 51.65
N SER A 514 -0.74 23.14 51.19
CA SER A 514 0.38 22.48 51.92
C SER A 514 0.08 21.12 52.59
N GLY A 515 0.89 20.06 52.49
CA GLY A 515 2.24 19.85 51.98
C GLY A 515 2.78 18.56 52.63
N ARG A 516 3.36 17.65 51.84
CA ARG A 516 4.39 16.74 52.35
C ARG A 516 5.20 16.17 51.19
N VAL A 517 6.45 16.62 51.15
CA VAL A 517 7.56 16.13 50.35
C VAL A 517 7.88 14.71 50.83
N PHE A 518 7.87 13.73 49.93
CA PHE A 518 8.72 12.56 50.06
C PHE A 518 9.66 12.53 48.86
N ASN A 519 10.87 13.00 49.13
CA ASN A 519 12.06 12.70 48.36
C ASN A 519 12.31 11.18 48.53
N CYS A 520 12.34 10.43 47.44
CA CYS A 520 13.07 9.15 47.44
C CYS A 520 14.00 9.13 46.24
N SER A 521 15.27 9.33 46.57
CA SER A 521 16.44 9.10 45.75
C SER A 521 16.43 7.65 45.24
N ILE A 522 16.58 7.44 43.94
CA ILE A 522 17.08 6.16 43.41
C ILE A 522 18.30 6.48 42.56
N ARG A 523 19.46 6.35 43.20
CA ARG A 523 20.75 6.26 42.53
C ARG A 523 20.95 4.80 42.10
N THR A 524 21.19 4.63 40.81
CA THR A 524 21.97 3.56 40.15
C THR A 524 21.55 2.09 40.35
N THR A 525 21.17 1.43 39.25
CA THR A 525 22.07 0.45 38.61
C THR A 525 21.77 0.34 37.11
N PHE A 526 22.85 0.36 36.32
CA PHE A 526 22.87 -0.05 34.92
C PHE A 526 22.42 -1.51 34.82
N ASN A 527 21.39 -1.79 34.01
CA ASN A 527 21.36 -3.01 33.24
C ASN A 527 20.47 -2.88 32.00
N SER A 528 21.05 -3.27 30.88
CA SER A 528 20.55 -3.26 29.51
C SER A 528 19.28 -4.10 29.33
N SER A 529 18.18 -3.49 28.84
CA SER A 529 17.09 -4.22 28.19
C SER A 529 16.25 -3.36 27.21
N PRO A 530 15.57 -3.95 26.20
CA PRO A 530 14.92 -3.28 25.07
C PRO A 530 13.61 -2.52 25.40
N GLU A 531 13.20 -2.45 26.65
CA GLU A 531 11.87 -1.97 27.06
C GLU A 531 11.72 -0.44 27.03
N LEU A 532 12.84 0.29 27.07
CA LEU A 532 12.87 1.76 27.03
C LEU A 532 12.49 2.32 25.65
N PHE A 533 12.89 1.67 24.57
CA PHE A 533 12.52 2.10 23.21
C PHE A 533 11.04 1.87 22.93
N GLN A 534 10.48 0.79 23.47
CA GLN A 534 9.05 0.48 23.35
C GLN A 534 8.19 1.44 24.19
N ARG A 535 8.63 1.81 25.40
CA ARG A 535 7.98 2.87 26.21
C ARG A 535 8.13 4.26 25.58
N PHE A 536 9.24 4.56 24.91
CA PHE A 536 9.44 5.81 24.19
C PHE A 536 8.54 5.92 22.94
N LEU A 537 8.43 4.84 22.14
CA LEU A 537 7.51 4.78 21.01
C LEU A 537 6.03 4.80 21.44
N LEU A 538 5.70 4.17 22.57
CA LEU A 538 4.36 4.22 23.15
C LEU A 538 4.04 5.60 23.75
N SER A 539 5.02 6.28 24.36
CA SER A 539 4.88 7.66 24.86
C SER A 539 4.76 8.66 23.69
N ALA A 540 5.54 8.48 22.62
CA ALA A 540 5.39 9.25 21.39
C ALA A 540 4.03 8.99 20.71
N ALA A 541 3.55 7.75 20.69
CA ALA A 541 2.22 7.38 20.18
C ALA A 541 1.07 7.85 21.10
N TYR A 542 1.30 7.93 22.41
CA TYR A 542 0.35 8.44 23.40
C TYR A 542 0.25 9.97 23.33
N ASN A 543 1.37 10.67 23.21
CA ASN A 543 1.43 12.11 22.94
C ASN A 543 0.85 12.46 21.56
N TYR A 544 1.04 11.59 20.56
CA TYR A 544 0.38 11.68 19.25
C TYR A 544 -1.16 11.53 19.36
N LYS A 545 -1.64 10.65 20.25
CA LYS A 545 -3.07 10.46 20.52
C LYS A 545 -3.69 11.59 21.34
N SER A 546 -2.92 12.19 22.26
CA SER A 546 -3.35 13.35 23.05
C SER A 546 -3.41 14.63 22.18
N SER A 547 -2.51 14.77 21.21
CA SER A 547 -2.51 15.89 20.23
C SER A 547 -3.61 15.76 19.16
N MET A 548 -4.17 14.56 18.94
CA MET A 548 -5.30 14.36 18.02
C MET A 548 -6.65 14.80 18.60
N ALA A 549 -6.74 15.03 19.92
CA ALA A 549 -7.98 15.36 20.62
C ALA A 549 -8.33 16.86 20.61
N GLU A 550 -7.40 17.73 20.20
CA GLU A 550 -7.61 19.18 20.15
C GLU A 550 -7.56 19.65 18.69
N GLY A 551 -8.72 20.11 18.20
CA GLY A 551 -8.80 20.80 16.92
C GLY A 551 -7.99 22.09 16.94
N PHE A 552 -7.47 22.43 15.76
CA PHE A 552 -6.78 23.68 15.40
C PHE A 552 -5.34 23.84 15.91
N GLY A 553 -4.39 23.27 15.16
CA GLY A 553 -3.00 23.71 15.22
C GLY A 553 -2.14 23.03 14.16
N ARG A 554 -1.44 23.82 13.33
CA ARG A 554 -0.33 23.28 12.53
C ARG A 554 0.74 22.76 13.49
N VAL A 555 1.25 21.57 13.21
CA VAL A 555 2.19 20.90 14.10
C VAL A 555 3.60 21.16 13.59
N ARG A 556 4.32 22.04 14.28
CA ARG A 556 5.72 22.30 13.98
C ARG A 556 6.60 21.18 14.55
N LEU A 557 7.20 20.40 13.65
CA LEU A 557 8.09 19.29 14.02
C LEU A 557 9.56 19.74 14.01
N LYS A 558 10.33 19.27 15.00
CA LYS A 558 11.81 19.32 14.94
C LYS A 558 12.31 18.30 13.91
N GLY A 559 13.50 18.51 13.34
CA GLY A 559 14.01 17.67 12.23
C GLY A 559 13.99 16.16 12.48
N TRP A 560 14.28 15.71 13.70
CA TRP A 560 14.19 14.28 14.06
C TRP A 560 12.75 13.78 14.19
N GLN A 561 11.81 14.62 14.64
CA GLN A 561 10.38 14.29 14.73
C GLN A 561 9.80 14.17 13.32
N GLN A 562 10.19 15.06 12.41
CA GLN A 562 9.84 15.00 11.00
C GLN A 562 10.35 13.71 10.35
N ALA A 563 11.61 13.33 10.60
CA ALA A 563 12.16 12.06 10.12
C ALA A 563 11.42 10.83 10.67
N ALA A 564 11.05 10.85 11.96
CA ALA A 564 10.29 9.77 12.59
C ALA A 564 8.87 9.63 12.02
N VAL A 565 8.17 10.75 11.80
CA VAL A 565 6.84 10.77 11.17
C VAL A 565 6.94 10.33 9.72
N ALA A 566 7.95 10.78 8.96
CA ALA A 566 8.17 10.36 7.59
C ALA A 566 8.41 8.83 7.50
N LEU A 567 9.32 8.29 8.33
CA LEU A 567 9.62 6.85 8.33
C LEU A 567 8.41 6.02 8.75
N GLY A 568 7.71 6.42 9.82
CA GLY A 568 6.51 5.72 10.29
C GLY A 568 5.38 5.75 9.27
N SER A 569 5.20 6.88 8.59
CA SER A 569 4.19 7.04 7.55
C SER A 569 4.54 6.27 6.27
N ALA A 570 5.82 6.21 5.88
CA ALA A 570 6.27 5.41 4.74
C ALA A 570 6.05 3.91 4.97
N VAL A 571 6.45 3.39 6.13
CA VAL A 571 6.22 1.98 6.49
C VAL A 571 4.72 1.69 6.55
N GLY A 572 3.94 2.58 7.17
CA GLY A 572 2.49 2.42 7.27
C GLY A 572 1.78 2.44 5.92
N ALA A 573 2.15 3.35 5.01
CA ALA A 573 1.59 3.43 3.65
C ALA A 573 1.97 2.22 2.78
N LEU A 574 3.17 1.65 2.94
CA LEU A 574 3.57 0.42 2.26
C LEU A 574 2.79 -0.80 2.76
N VAL A 575 2.49 -0.85 4.07
CA VAL A 575 1.73 -1.93 4.71
C VAL A 575 0.23 -1.82 4.40
N ASP A 576 -0.34 -0.62 4.44
CA ASP A 576 -1.74 -0.35 4.12
C ASP A 576 -1.89 0.90 3.25
N PRO A 577 -1.96 0.74 1.91
CA PRO A 577 -2.08 1.84 0.95
C PRO A 577 -3.40 2.60 1.06
N ARG A 578 -4.42 2.03 1.71
CA ARG A 578 -5.74 2.65 1.87
C ARG A 578 -5.72 3.76 2.93
N ARG A 579 -4.63 3.88 3.69
CA ARG A 579 -4.40 4.95 4.67
C ARG A 579 -3.90 6.22 3.98
N ALA A 580 -4.81 6.93 3.32
CA ALA A 580 -4.53 8.20 2.65
C ALA A 580 -3.92 9.25 3.60
N ASP A 581 -4.23 9.19 4.90
CA ASP A 581 -3.63 10.02 5.94
C ASP A 581 -2.12 9.80 6.11
N LEU A 582 -1.63 8.57 5.93
CA LEU A 582 -0.20 8.26 6.02
C LEU A 582 0.55 8.67 4.76
N ILE A 583 -0.06 8.52 3.58
CA ILE A 583 0.52 9.03 2.33
C ILE A 583 0.60 10.56 2.37
N ALA A 584 -0.45 11.21 2.88
CA ALA A 584 -0.50 12.65 3.12
C ALA A 584 0.61 13.11 4.09
N ALA A 585 0.74 12.45 5.25
CA ALA A 585 1.77 12.76 6.23
C ALA A 585 3.19 12.55 5.68
N LEU A 586 3.41 11.49 4.89
CA LEU A 586 4.68 11.24 4.21
C LEU A 586 4.99 12.36 3.20
N GLY A 587 3.99 12.77 2.42
CA GLY A 587 4.13 13.85 1.46
C GLY A 587 4.48 15.18 2.11
N GLU A 588 3.83 15.51 3.23
CA GLU A 588 4.11 16.75 3.95
C GLU A 588 5.49 16.76 4.61
N THR A 589 5.89 15.64 5.20
CA THR A 589 7.16 15.56 5.94
C THR A 589 8.37 15.40 5.04
N THR A 590 8.22 14.93 3.81
CA THR A 590 9.33 14.77 2.85
C THR A 590 9.31 15.79 1.70
N GLY A 591 8.16 16.40 1.41
CA GLY A 591 7.95 17.27 0.26
C GLY A 591 8.23 18.75 0.50
N LYS A 592 8.59 19.19 1.71
CA LYS A 592 8.75 20.62 2.04
C LYS A 592 9.66 21.40 1.06
N PRO A 593 10.87 20.93 0.71
CA PRO A 593 11.72 21.65 -0.25
C PRO A 593 11.11 21.74 -1.65
N ALA A 594 10.39 20.70 -2.06
CA ALA A 594 9.70 20.65 -3.35
C ALA A 594 8.52 21.63 -3.40
N PHE A 595 7.67 21.65 -2.37
CA PHE A 595 6.57 22.62 -2.27
C PHE A 595 7.06 24.06 -2.17
N GLN A 596 8.23 24.31 -1.57
CA GLN A 596 8.86 25.63 -1.61
C GLN A 596 9.23 26.05 -3.03
N ARG A 597 9.77 25.15 -3.85
CA ARG A 597 10.05 25.44 -5.26
C ARG A 597 8.76 25.71 -6.04
N VAL A 598 7.73 24.88 -5.86
CA VAL A 598 6.41 25.09 -6.48
C VAL A 598 5.83 26.45 -6.10
N LEU A 599 5.88 26.81 -4.81
CA LEU A 599 5.44 28.12 -4.32
C LEU A 599 6.19 29.27 -4.99
N GLN A 600 7.51 29.16 -5.16
CA GLN A 600 8.29 30.18 -5.88
C GLN A 600 7.90 30.29 -7.35
N ARG A 601 7.68 29.16 -8.04
CA ARG A 601 7.20 29.16 -9.43
C ARG A 601 5.82 29.83 -9.55
N MET A 602 4.89 29.49 -8.64
CA MET A 602 3.57 30.13 -8.58
C MET A 602 3.66 31.63 -8.34
N LYS A 603 4.59 32.09 -7.48
CA LYS A 603 4.81 33.53 -7.26
C LYS A 603 5.39 34.24 -8.49
N SER A 604 6.20 33.57 -9.30
CA SER A 604 6.72 34.13 -10.55
C SER A 604 5.71 34.14 -11.71
N ASN A 605 4.67 33.31 -11.64
CA ASN A 605 3.65 33.20 -12.69
C ASN A 605 2.45 34.13 -12.40
N PRO A 606 1.95 34.92 -13.36
CA PRO A 606 0.78 35.79 -13.16
C PRO A 606 -0.46 35.06 -12.66
N GLN A 607 -0.83 33.93 -13.28
CA GLN A 607 -1.97 33.11 -12.89
C GLN A 607 -1.70 32.38 -11.57
N GLY A 608 -0.46 31.93 -11.36
CA GLY A 608 -0.02 31.36 -10.08
C GLY A 608 -0.19 32.32 -8.90
N ARG A 609 0.10 33.62 -9.09
CA ARG A 609 -0.12 34.66 -8.07
C ARG A 609 -1.60 34.83 -7.75
N GLU A 610 -2.45 34.87 -8.77
CA GLU A 610 -3.91 34.96 -8.60
C GLU A 610 -4.42 33.77 -7.75
N ILE A 611 -4.00 32.55 -8.07
CA ILE A 611 -4.35 31.34 -7.31
C ILE A 611 -3.88 31.40 -5.85
N LEU A 612 -2.70 31.96 -5.58
CA LEU A 612 -2.17 32.08 -4.21
C LEU A 612 -2.94 33.14 -3.39
N LEU A 613 -3.51 34.14 -4.05
CA LEU A 613 -4.36 35.17 -3.45
C LEU A 613 -5.77 34.64 -3.19
N ASP A 614 -6.42 34.10 -4.22
CA ASP A 614 -7.83 33.67 -4.17
C ASP A 614 -8.02 32.39 -3.37
N ARG A 615 -6.98 31.55 -3.32
CA ARG A 615 -6.95 30.25 -2.66
C ARG A 615 -8.17 29.35 -2.98
N PRO A 616 -8.51 29.14 -4.26
CA PRO A 616 -9.62 28.29 -4.64
C PRO A 616 -9.49 26.87 -4.05
N ARG A 617 -10.62 26.30 -3.65
CA ARG A 617 -10.72 24.96 -3.04
C ARG A 617 -11.62 24.08 -3.89
N VAL A 618 -11.14 22.86 -4.15
CA VAL A 618 -11.90 21.81 -4.86
C VAL A 618 -12.67 21.01 -3.82
N ILE A 619 -13.86 21.49 -3.47
CA ILE A 619 -14.79 20.88 -2.50
C ILE A 619 -16.18 20.81 -3.13
N SER A 620 -17.03 19.87 -2.69
CA SER A 620 -18.31 19.58 -3.36
C SER A 620 -19.18 20.82 -3.53
N LYS A 621 -19.15 21.73 -2.55
CA LYS A 621 -19.85 23.02 -2.60
C LYS A 621 -19.47 23.90 -3.81
N ASN A 622 -18.19 23.89 -4.19
CA ASN A 622 -17.66 24.79 -5.21
C ASN A 622 -17.69 24.14 -6.60
N VAL A 623 -17.47 22.82 -6.68
CA VAL A 623 -17.39 22.09 -7.96
C VAL A 623 -18.65 21.29 -8.30
N GLY A 624 -19.69 21.32 -7.45
CA GLY A 624 -20.92 20.57 -7.66
C GLY A 624 -21.67 20.89 -8.95
N HIS A 625 -21.53 22.12 -9.47
CA HIS A 625 -22.12 22.52 -10.76
C HIS A 625 -21.54 21.74 -11.96
N ALA A 626 -20.40 21.08 -11.79
CA ALA A 626 -19.76 20.29 -12.85
C ALA A 626 -20.62 19.11 -13.34
N TRP A 627 -21.53 18.62 -12.49
CA TRP A 627 -22.48 17.55 -12.82
C TRP A 627 -23.55 17.97 -13.83
N ASP A 628 -23.82 19.27 -13.94
CA ASP A 628 -24.86 19.84 -14.79
C ASP A 628 -24.30 20.36 -16.14
N LEU A 629 -22.99 20.25 -16.37
CA LEU A 629 -22.34 20.76 -17.57
C LEU A 629 -22.44 19.77 -18.76
N PRO A 630 -22.37 20.27 -20.02
CA PRO A 630 -22.43 19.42 -21.21
C PRO A 630 -21.32 18.37 -21.27
N GLU A 631 -21.59 17.17 -21.80
CA GLU A 631 -20.67 16.01 -21.76
C GLU A 631 -19.29 16.23 -22.38
N ASN A 632 -19.16 17.16 -23.32
CA ASN A 632 -17.88 17.48 -23.98
C ASN A 632 -16.99 18.42 -23.17
N THR A 633 -17.48 18.97 -22.06
CA THR A 633 -16.74 19.92 -21.23
C THR A 633 -15.78 19.26 -20.25
N PHE A 634 -14.76 20.02 -19.81
CA PHE A 634 -13.84 19.57 -18.79
C PHE A 634 -14.54 19.23 -17.46
N GLY A 635 -15.50 20.06 -17.04
CA GLY A 635 -16.26 19.86 -15.81
C GLY A 635 -17.09 18.58 -15.83
N ALA A 636 -17.81 18.30 -16.93
CA ALA A 636 -18.57 17.06 -17.07
C ALA A 636 -17.66 15.81 -17.06
N ALA A 637 -16.50 15.88 -17.72
CA ALA A 637 -15.51 14.82 -17.68
C ALA A 637 -14.97 14.57 -16.26
N TYR A 638 -14.73 15.64 -15.49
CA TYR A 638 -14.34 15.55 -14.08
C TYR A 638 -15.46 14.95 -13.21
N ALA A 639 -16.70 15.40 -13.38
CA ALA A 639 -17.86 14.86 -12.66
C ALA A 639 -18.02 13.36 -12.91
N LYS A 640 -17.92 12.93 -14.19
CA LYS A 640 -17.95 11.52 -14.59
C LYS A 640 -16.82 10.71 -13.94
N PHE A 641 -15.61 11.27 -13.88
CA PHE A 641 -14.47 10.65 -13.20
C PHE A 641 -14.78 10.43 -11.72
N MET A 642 -15.27 11.45 -11.01
CA MET A 642 -15.63 11.37 -9.58
C MET A 642 -16.76 10.35 -9.32
N GLY A 643 -17.77 10.30 -10.21
CA GLY A 643 -18.90 9.37 -10.11
C GLY A 643 -18.55 7.90 -10.33
N SER A 644 -17.55 7.61 -11.18
CA SER A 644 -17.19 6.23 -11.54
C SER A 644 -16.71 5.35 -10.37
N ARG A 645 -16.33 5.97 -9.25
CA ARG A 645 -15.70 5.31 -8.10
C ARG A 645 -16.26 5.74 -6.74
N ASN A 646 -17.33 6.54 -6.72
CA ASN A 646 -17.93 7.10 -5.51
C ASN A 646 -16.90 7.91 -4.67
N PHE A 647 -16.04 8.69 -5.35
CA PHE A 647 -15.07 9.56 -4.69
C PHE A 647 -15.69 10.93 -4.41
N SER A 648 -15.44 11.46 -3.21
CA SER A 648 -15.82 12.83 -2.85
C SER A 648 -14.60 13.76 -2.93
N PRO A 649 -14.73 14.97 -3.51
CA PRO A 649 -13.67 15.98 -3.44
C PRO A 649 -13.38 16.39 -1.98
N ASP A 650 -14.33 16.19 -1.07
CA ASP A 650 -14.21 16.54 0.35
C ASP A 650 -13.37 15.55 1.17
N ASP A 651 -12.98 14.40 0.59
CA ASP A 651 -12.24 13.34 1.31
C ASP A 651 -10.75 13.64 1.53
N ARG A 652 -10.24 14.78 1.06
CA ARG A 652 -8.82 15.12 1.14
C ARG A 652 -8.39 15.46 2.58
N PRO A 653 -7.38 14.77 3.16
CA PRO A 653 -6.97 15.02 4.54
C PRO A 653 -6.35 16.42 4.70
N PRO A 654 -6.59 17.10 5.83
CA PRO A 654 -6.04 18.43 6.09
C PRO A 654 -4.51 18.40 6.18
N VAL A 655 -3.85 19.46 5.71
CA VAL A 655 -2.39 19.63 5.82
C VAL A 655 -2.01 20.07 7.23
N ARG A 656 -1.04 19.39 7.85
CA ARG A 656 -0.68 19.57 9.27
C ARG A 656 0.79 19.91 9.52
N PHE A 657 1.71 19.43 8.70
CA PHE A 657 3.16 19.49 8.93
C PHE A 657 3.88 20.55 8.08
N MET A 658 3.13 21.46 7.45
CA MET A 658 3.68 22.63 6.76
C MET A 658 3.81 23.82 7.72
N GLU A 659 4.92 24.55 7.60
CA GLU A 659 5.26 25.64 8.53
C GLU A 659 4.48 26.93 8.26
N THR A 660 4.15 27.21 7.01
CA THR A 660 3.47 28.45 6.59
C THR A 660 2.12 28.17 5.96
N ASP A 661 1.21 29.14 6.03
CA ASP A 661 -0.10 29.09 5.39
C ASP A 661 -0.02 28.89 3.87
N GLU A 662 0.95 29.54 3.24
CA GLU A 662 1.16 29.43 1.79
C GLU A 662 1.64 28.03 1.41
N LEU A 663 2.60 27.45 2.15
CA LEU A 663 3.06 26.09 1.87
C LEU A 663 1.98 25.06 2.17
N ALA A 664 1.19 25.27 3.22
CA ALA A 664 0.04 24.43 3.54
C ALA A 664 -1.00 24.47 2.42
N TYR A 665 -1.26 25.66 1.86
CA TYR A 665 -2.16 25.81 0.73
C TYR A 665 -1.63 25.13 -0.54
N VAL A 666 -0.35 25.33 -0.90
CA VAL A 666 0.25 24.67 -2.08
C VAL A 666 0.20 23.14 -1.94
N ALA A 667 0.49 22.61 -0.75
CA ALA A 667 0.39 21.17 -0.48
C ALA A 667 -1.05 20.66 -0.55
N MET A 668 -2.03 21.46 -0.11
CA MET A 668 -3.45 21.12 -0.24
C MET A 668 -3.90 21.16 -1.71
N ARG A 669 -3.55 22.21 -2.45
CA ARG A 669 -3.86 22.34 -3.87
C ARG A 669 -3.33 21.15 -4.66
N ALA A 670 -2.09 20.71 -4.39
CA ALA A 670 -1.52 19.53 -5.04
C ALA A 670 -2.33 18.24 -4.82
N ARG A 671 -3.03 18.10 -3.69
CA ARG A 671 -3.92 16.96 -3.40
C ARG A 671 -5.26 17.06 -4.12
N GLU A 672 -5.76 18.28 -4.26
CA GLU A 672 -7.06 18.59 -4.84
C GLU A 672 -7.02 18.49 -6.37
N VAL A 673 -5.97 19.04 -7.01
CA VAL A 673 -5.85 19.02 -8.47
C VAL A 673 -5.40 17.67 -9.03
N HIS A 674 -4.99 16.72 -8.18
CA HIS A 674 -4.65 15.36 -8.57
C HIS A 674 -5.75 14.68 -9.41
N ASP A 675 -7.02 14.87 -9.03
CA ASP A 675 -8.16 14.28 -9.74
C ASP A 675 -8.41 14.95 -11.10
N PHE A 676 -8.15 16.26 -11.19
CA PHE A 676 -8.16 16.97 -12.47
C PHE A 676 -7.11 16.40 -13.40
N TRP A 677 -5.94 16.01 -12.89
CA TRP A 677 -4.89 15.46 -13.73
C TRP A 677 -5.25 14.05 -14.22
N HIS A 678 -5.90 13.22 -13.41
CA HIS A 678 -6.50 11.98 -13.91
C HIS A 678 -7.45 12.23 -15.08
N THR A 679 -8.34 13.22 -14.94
CA THR A 679 -9.32 13.59 -15.97
C THR A 679 -8.65 14.12 -17.24
N LEU A 680 -7.73 15.07 -17.10
CA LEU A 680 -7.04 15.72 -18.20
C LEU A 680 -6.16 14.73 -18.97
N PHE A 681 -5.39 13.89 -18.29
CA PHE A 681 -4.54 12.90 -18.95
C PHE A 681 -5.30 11.62 -19.35
N GLY A 682 -6.57 11.46 -18.96
CA GLY A 682 -7.36 10.26 -19.27
C GLY A 682 -6.83 9.01 -18.57
N LEU A 683 -6.28 9.15 -17.36
CA LEU A 683 -5.67 8.06 -16.60
C LEU A 683 -6.68 7.37 -15.68
N PRO A 684 -6.80 6.03 -15.72
CA PRO A 684 -7.67 5.31 -14.79
C PRO A 684 -7.08 5.32 -13.37
N THR A 685 -7.94 5.17 -12.36
CA THR A 685 -7.52 5.03 -10.94
C THR A 685 -7.08 3.61 -10.58
N ASN A 686 -6.61 2.86 -11.57
CA ASN A 686 -6.02 1.54 -11.36
C ASN A 686 -4.52 1.69 -11.07
N LEU A 687 -3.86 0.61 -10.68
CA LEU A 687 -2.48 0.65 -10.24
C LEU A 687 -1.50 1.20 -11.30
N ILE A 688 -1.76 0.97 -12.59
CA ILE A 688 -0.98 1.52 -13.71
C ILE A 688 -1.21 3.02 -13.84
N GLY A 689 -2.47 3.47 -13.88
CA GLY A 689 -2.80 4.87 -14.06
C GLY A 689 -2.38 5.75 -12.88
N GLU A 690 -2.52 5.26 -11.65
CA GLU A 690 -1.96 5.90 -10.45
C GLU A 690 -0.44 6.04 -10.56
N SER A 691 0.26 4.98 -10.94
CA SER A 691 1.72 5.00 -11.06
C SER A 691 2.17 5.91 -12.20
N ALA A 692 1.42 5.98 -13.30
CA ALA A 692 1.71 6.87 -14.42
C ALA A 692 1.47 8.34 -14.03
N LEU A 693 0.42 8.62 -13.28
CA LEU A 693 0.17 9.96 -12.77
C LEU A 693 1.24 10.39 -11.76
N LYS A 694 1.73 9.47 -10.90
CA LYS A 694 2.85 9.77 -9.98
C LYS A 694 4.14 10.14 -10.71
N VAL A 695 4.37 9.63 -11.93
CA VAL A 695 5.48 10.10 -12.78
C VAL A 695 5.24 11.55 -13.22
N ILE A 696 4.05 11.89 -13.71
CA ILE A 696 3.70 13.27 -14.10
C ILE A 696 3.81 14.24 -12.91
N GLU A 697 3.33 13.85 -11.73
CA GLU A 697 3.47 14.62 -10.49
C GLU A 697 4.92 14.83 -10.08
N PHE A 698 5.77 13.82 -10.27
CA PHE A 698 7.19 13.96 -10.02
C PHE A 698 7.83 14.96 -10.98
N GLU A 699 7.53 14.91 -12.28
CA GLU A 699 8.04 15.88 -13.26
C GLU A 699 7.57 17.31 -12.93
N GLN A 700 6.31 17.48 -12.55
CA GLN A 700 5.73 18.79 -12.28
C GLN A 700 6.19 19.37 -10.94
N MET A 701 6.30 18.56 -9.88
CA MET A 701 6.51 19.07 -8.51
C MET A 701 7.85 18.63 -7.87
N LEU A 702 8.56 17.65 -8.44
CA LEU A 702 9.79 17.06 -7.91
C LEU A 702 9.65 16.54 -6.47
N LEU A 703 8.49 15.95 -6.21
CA LEU A 703 8.04 15.48 -4.93
C LEU A 703 8.61 14.06 -4.66
N PRO A 704 9.50 13.84 -3.66
CA PRO A 704 10.20 12.56 -3.48
C PRO A 704 9.27 11.35 -3.28
N MET A 705 8.13 11.56 -2.62
CA MET A 705 7.16 10.50 -2.39
C MET A 705 6.46 10.04 -3.67
N CYS A 706 6.35 10.87 -4.71
CA CYS A 706 5.81 10.45 -5.99
C CYS A 706 6.73 9.42 -6.64
N PHE A 707 8.05 9.68 -6.69
CA PHE A 707 9.04 8.73 -7.19
C PHE A 707 9.06 7.43 -6.37
N LEU A 708 9.06 7.52 -5.04
CA LEU A 708 9.00 6.35 -4.16
C LEU A 708 7.69 5.57 -4.33
N SER A 709 6.58 6.26 -4.61
CA SER A 709 5.29 5.64 -4.89
C SER A 709 5.30 4.89 -6.21
N VAL A 710 6.02 5.35 -7.24
CA VAL A 710 6.21 4.60 -8.48
C VAL A 710 6.98 3.31 -8.19
N ILE A 711 8.08 3.36 -7.45
CA ILE A 711 8.86 2.18 -7.06
C ILE A 711 8.01 1.19 -6.25
N GLY A 712 7.30 1.69 -5.23
CA GLY A 712 6.43 0.86 -4.39
C GLY A 712 5.21 0.32 -5.13
N GLY A 713 4.67 1.09 -6.07
CA GLY A 713 3.54 0.73 -6.92
C GLY A 713 3.90 -0.35 -7.93
N THR A 714 5.01 -0.20 -8.65
CA THR A 714 5.48 -1.16 -9.67
C THR A 714 5.90 -2.50 -9.08
N ALA A 715 6.31 -2.53 -7.81
CA ALA A 715 6.55 -3.77 -7.07
C ALA A 715 5.31 -4.68 -6.97
N ARG A 716 4.10 -4.13 -7.18
CA ARG A 716 2.83 -4.87 -7.15
C ARG A 716 2.27 -5.21 -8.53
N PHE A 717 2.97 -4.84 -9.60
CA PHE A 717 2.50 -5.09 -10.96
C PHE A 717 2.68 -6.57 -11.31
N SER A 718 1.73 -7.13 -12.05
CA SER A 718 1.97 -8.39 -12.78
C SER A 718 3.04 -8.17 -13.85
N ASP A 719 3.64 -9.25 -14.36
CA ASP A 719 4.70 -9.10 -15.35
C ASP A 719 4.21 -8.42 -16.64
N LYS A 720 2.97 -8.71 -17.07
CA LYS A 720 2.32 -8.00 -18.19
C LYS A 720 2.15 -6.50 -17.91
N GLN A 721 1.69 -6.14 -16.71
CA GLN A 721 1.52 -4.74 -16.31
C GLN A 721 2.87 -4.01 -16.19
N ARG A 722 3.91 -4.69 -15.72
CA ARG A 722 5.27 -4.17 -15.61
C ARG A 722 5.84 -3.83 -16.98
N VAL A 723 5.72 -4.76 -17.94
CA VAL A 723 6.14 -4.52 -19.33
C VAL A 723 5.33 -3.39 -19.94
N LEU A 724 3.99 -3.45 -19.88
CA LEU A 724 3.11 -2.40 -20.41
C LEU A 724 3.46 -1.02 -19.83
N PHE A 725 3.71 -0.95 -18.52
CA PHE A 725 4.05 0.30 -17.87
C PHE A 725 5.40 0.84 -18.33
N TYR A 726 6.48 0.07 -18.19
CA TYR A 726 7.82 0.58 -18.50
C TYR A 726 8.04 0.83 -19.99
N HIS A 727 7.38 0.09 -20.89
CA HIS A 727 7.49 0.30 -22.33
C HIS A 727 6.57 1.40 -22.87
N HIS A 728 5.37 1.56 -22.32
CA HIS A 728 4.38 2.50 -22.87
C HIS A 728 4.07 3.65 -21.92
N TYR A 729 3.60 3.37 -20.70
CA TYR A 729 3.11 4.42 -19.79
C TYR A 729 4.22 5.26 -19.17
N PHE A 730 5.35 4.69 -18.75
CA PHE A 730 6.44 5.42 -18.12
C PHE A 730 7.08 6.44 -19.09
N PRO A 731 7.55 6.06 -20.30
CA PRO A 731 8.11 7.03 -21.25
C PRO A 731 7.06 8.01 -21.76
N TRP A 732 5.79 7.61 -21.87
CA TRP A 732 4.69 8.54 -22.16
C TRP A 732 4.52 9.56 -21.03
N ALA A 733 4.44 9.12 -19.77
CA ALA A 733 4.16 9.97 -18.61
C ALA A 733 5.28 10.99 -18.37
N VAL A 734 6.55 10.61 -18.57
CA VAL A 734 7.68 11.55 -18.53
C VAL A 734 7.51 12.63 -19.60
N ARG A 735 7.26 12.23 -20.86
CA ARG A 735 7.06 13.20 -21.95
C ARG A 735 5.83 14.09 -21.75
N ALA A 736 4.72 13.51 -21.27
CA ALA A 736 3.48 14.22 -20.98
C ALA A 736 3.68 15.24 -19.85
N GLY A 737 4.35 14.84 -18.77
CA GLY A 737 4.69 15.72 -17.65
C GLY A 737 5.65 16.85 -18.03
N MET A 738 6.64 16.59 -18.89
CA MET A 738 7.58 17.62 -19.37
C MET A 738 6.97 18.61 -20.37
N LYS A 739 6.02 18.15 -21.21
CA LYS A 739 5.41 18.99 -22.25
C LYS A 739 4.24 19.84 -21.73
N ALA A 740 3.54 19.36 -20.71
CA ALA A 740 2.46 20.12 -20.10
C ALA A 740 2.96 21.45 -19.54
N THR A 741 2.10 22.48 -19.55
CA THR A 741 2.34 23.72 -18.83
C THR A 741 2.57 23.46 -17.32
N ASP A 742 3.00 24.46 -16.55
CA ASP A 742 3.09 24.33 -15.09
C ASP A 742 1.68 24.15 -14.51
N LEU A 743 1.30 22.90 -14.28
CA LEU A 743 -0.06 22.51 -13.90
C LEU A 743 -0.46 23.07 -12.53
N MET A 744 0.52 23.40 -11.67
CA MET A 744 0.24 24.07 -10.40
C MET A 744 -0.16 25.53 -10.57
N CYS A 745 0.13 26.15 -11.73
CA CYS A 745 -0.22 27.52 -12.07
C CYS A 745 -1.52 27.64 -12.89
N VAL A 746 -2.23 26.54 -13.16
CA VAL A 746 -3.50 26.54 -13.90
C VAL A 746 -4.69 26.80 -12.97
N TYR A 747 -5.58 27.71 -13.36
CA TYR A 747 -6.80 28.05 -12.62
C TYR A 747 -7.99 27.21 -13.11
N TYR A 748 -7.95 25.90 -12.84
CA TYR A 748 -8.92 24.90 -13.33
C TYR A 748 -10.38 25.28 -13.12
N GLU A 749 -10.69 25.85 -11.96
CA GLU A 749 -12.03 26.15 -11.49
C GLU A 749 -12.76 27.19 -12.36
N LYS A 750 -12.04 27.93 -13.23
CA LYS A 750 -12.59 28.91 -14.19
C LYS A 750 -12.83 28.34 -15.59
N HIS A 751 -12.49 27.08 -15.83
CA HIS A 751 -12.47 26.48 -17.17
C HIS A 751 -13.33 25.20 -17.26
N PHE A 752 -14.27 25.01 -16.34
CA PHE A 752 -15.10 23.80 -16.28
C PHE A 752 -16.10 23.71 -17.44
N ASP A 753 -16.60 24.85 -17.89
CA ASP A 753 -17.54 25.02 -18.99
C ASP A 753 -16.90 24.91 -20.39
N GLU A 754 -15.57 24.93 -20.46
CA GLU A 754 -14.84 24.81 -21.72
C GLU A 754 -14.74 23.37 -22.21
N ASP A 755 -14.60 23.21 -23.53
CA ASP A 755 -14.40 21.91 -24.18
C ASP A 755 -13.11 21.22 -23.69
N LEU A 756 -13.21 19.94 -23.36
CA LEU A 756 -12.11 19.15 -22.78
C LEU A 756 -10.90 19.08 -23.73
N GLU A 757 -11.12 18.94 -25.03
CA GLU A 757 -10.02 18.83 -26.00
C GLU A 757 -9.36 20.19 -26.24
N ASP A 758 -10.11 21.29 -26.15
CA ASP A 758 -9.56 22.64 -26.22
C ASP A 758 -8.64 22.95 -25.05
N VAL A 759 -9.06 22.63 -23.82
CA VAL A 759 -8.22 22.84 -22.64
C VAL A 759 -6.99 21.92 -22.67
N ARG A 760 -7.13 20.67 -23.15
CA ARG A 760 -6.00 19.75 -23.34
C ARG A 760 -4.97 20.31 -24.30
N ARG A 761 -5.41 20.81 -25.47
CA ARG A 761 -4.53 21.44 -26.46
C ARG A 761 -3.83 22.67 -25.90
N ARG A 762 -4.57 23.55 -25.23
CA ARG A 762 -4.05 24.81 -24.67
C ARG A 762 -2.99 24.58 -23.59
N TRP A 763 -3.18 23.58 -22.75
CA TRP A 763 -2.25 23.27 -21.65
C TRP A 763 -1.18 22.24 -22.00
N GLY A 764 -1.11 21.80 -23.26
CA GLY A 764 -0.11 20.84 -23.72
C GLY A 764 -0.29 19.43 -23.15
N ILE A 765 -1.52 19.07 -22.76
CA ILE A 765 -1.86 17.76 -22.21
C ILE A 765 -1.81 16.72 -23.33
N ILE A 766 -0.96 15.70 -23.17
CA ILE A 766 -0.94 14.52 -24.03
C ILE A 766 -1.77 13.44 -23.35
N PRO A 767 -2.94 13.03 -23.87
CA PRO A 767 -3.74 11.97 -23.27
C PRO A 767 -3.01 10.63 -23.22
N ALA A 768 -3.40 9.77 -22.27
CA ALA A 768 -2.85 8.44 -22.10
C ALA A 768 -3.08 7.56 -23.33
N PRO A 769 -2.12 6.67 -23.68
CA PRO A 769 -2.28 5.79 -24.83
C PRO A 769 -3.45 4.83 -24.61
N THR A 770 -4.38 4.80 -25.57
CA THR A 770 -5.53 3.88 -25.58
C THR A 770 -5.06 2.50 -25.99
N HIS A 771 -4.52 1.73 -25.05
CA HIS A 771 -4.35 0.29 -25.23
C HIS A 771 -5.61 -0.40 -24.70
N SER A 772 -6.39 -1.02 -25.59
CA SER A 772 -7.44 -1.96 -25.21
C SER A 772 -6.82 -3.03 -24.32
N VAL A 773 -7.15 -3.00 -23.03
CA VAL A 773 -6.73 -3.98 -22.02
C VAL A 773 -7.38 -5.33 -22.28
#